data_AF-A0A3D4MK77-F1
#
_entry.id   AF-A0A3D4MK77-F1
#
_cell.length_a   1.000
_cell.length_b   1.000
_cell.length_c   1.000
_cell.angle_alpha   90.00
_cell.angle_beta   90.00
_cell.angle_gamma   90.00
#
_symmetry.space_group_name_H-M   'P 1'
#
loop_
_entity.id
_entity.type
_entity.pdbx_description
1 polymer ?
#
loop_
_entity_poly.entity_id
_entity_poly.type
_entity_poly.pdbx_seq_one_letter_code
_entity_poly.pdbx_strand_id
1 'polypeptide(L)'
;MDLGIVKSYELKEIKAKTRNERKKYKRFKWKFLLNVLGQPFIDLWKALCCLYYDWWQNRKKILKISFIVFIVYSIFTGIKNLVAGTSFWLWCKDVLKALILFVAAKGLFFAIHYLFGYQLLLARERELSDRFVNEKMAKIAKISGATGAGKDTFMRYVGTAKRNALIKKLKSRSKYIQKTVYWVSFDVLNELIENDVKSVDDYSKSKYAELYLDKMVRIVAKDFLANEQLIKQKYKSRYNARELSQDYSNFKKAPRFYKSKYIFDEMISSSHVLDLLSEYVNIYFRLNIDKHFIMTNQPTIEDMKEHLMCKQFSLDYFKLIHDVSKKQTQLGTQISREKVIFGLTENMIILESEVDSFYNNLDKSVNSELLKSGVRDAFAYNRHLFGEDFSYYQVGQNASRCASLMRELTHEFIYIEGKKIIDGGRIRNFFIKLIKYPFDFILDFNQLFYDYKKQRMKLKKEYLIKKYNLKYQSTHKKKWQKKAFEIDKIPYPAKKGLARIAERFTGWCERTIQKNKNNGWIEMKISLSKSAQGQGSNEYTLKQILNKDLNVNNAIVKIVFKRVDSHGLYDTHYLKALKKNLVEKSEVNFYNAKIWDTDMVLKKEDSIYIDYKNMDKFFNNTREERFQHSYEVTYEDEKK
;
A
#
# COMPACT_ATOMS: atom_id res chain seq x y z
N MET A 1 -59.86 30.12 24.37
CA MET A 1 -58.39 30.09 24.63
C MET A 1 -57.97 28.63 24.59
N ASP A 2 -57.64 28.12 23.41
CA ASP A 2 -57.28 26.71 23.25
C ASP A 2 -55.76 26.55 23.36
N LEU A 3 -55.33 26.06 24.53
CA LEU A 3 -53.98 25.56 24.74
C LEU A 3 -53.82 24.26 23.96
N GLY A 4 -53.30 24.39 22.73
CA GLY A 4 -52.99 23.28 21.85
C GLY A 4 -52.04 22.28 22.50
N ILE A 5 -52.59 21.10 22.83
CA ILE A 5 -51.85 19.94 23.29
C ILE A 5 -51.01 19.44 22.11
N VAL A 6 -49.73 19.81 22.09
CA VAL A 6 -48.75 19.28 21.14
C VAL A 6 -48.69 17.76 21.31
N LYS A 7 -49.09 17.02 20.26
CA LYS A 7 -49.12 15.56 20.28
C LYS A 7 -47.72 15.02 20.53
N SER A 8 -47.60 13.96 21.35
CA SER A 8 -46.32 13.38 21.80
C SER A 8 -45.36 12.97 20.66
N TYR A 9 -45.90 12.76 19.46
CA TYR A 9 -45.13 12.47 18.24
C TYR A 9 -44.35 13.70 17.73
N GLU A 10 -44.96 14.88 17.70
CA GLU A 10 -44.33 16.13 17.24
C GLU A 10 -43.19 16.55 18.18
N LEU A 11 -43.38 16.37 19.49
CA LEU A 11 -42.33 16.58 20.50
C LEU A 11 -41.14 15.62 20.35
N LYS A 12 -41.36 14.38 19.90
CA LYS A 12 -40.28 13.42 19.59
C LYS A 12 -39.52 13.83 18.33
N GLU A 13 -40.23 14.31 17.32
CA GLU A 13 -39.64 14.73 16.04
C GLU A 13 -38.80 16.00 16.20
N ILE A 14 -39.30 17.00 16.94
CA ILE A 14 -38.57 18.22 17.29
C ILE A 14 -37.32 17.90 18.10
N LYS A 15 -37.40 16.98 19.07
CA LYS A 15 -36.23 16.50 19.85
C LYS A 15 -35.22 15.75 18.99
N ALA A 16 -35.66 14.96 18.02
CA ALA A 16 -34.78 14.27 17.07
C ALA A 16 -34.06 15.26 16.14
N LYS A 17 -34.78 16.27 15.63
CA LYS A 17 -34.26 17.33 14.76
C LYS A 17 -33.21 18.18 15.48
N THR A 18 -33.51 18.66 16.70
CA THR A 18 -32.53 19.40 17.53
C THR A 18 -31.32 18.56 17.94
N ARG A 19 -31.49 17.25 18.18
CA ARG A 19 -30.36 16.34 18.46
C ARG A 19 -29.46 16.13 17.25
N ASN A 20 -30.04 16.05 16.04
CA ASN A 20 -29.28 15.96 14.79
C ASN A 20 -28.56 17.28 14.45
N GLU A 21 -29.19 18.43 14.66
CA GLU A 21 -28.56 19.73 14.47
C GLU A 21 -27.43 19.97 15.47
N ARG A 22 -27.61 19.63 16.75
CA ARG A 22 -26.52 19.68 17.75
C ARG A 22 -25.36 18.74 17.41
N LYS A 23 -25.63 17.56 16.85
CA LYS A 23 -24.58 16.65 16.32
C LYS A 23 -23.87 17.25 15.10
N LYS A 24 -24.61 17.91 14.19
CA LYS A 24 -24.06 18.59 13.00
C LYS A 24 -23.18 19.77 13.40
N TYR A 25 -23.62 20.58 14.36
CA TYR A 25 -22.88 21.72 14.91
C TYR A 25 -21.64 21.28 15.71
N LYS A 26 -21.74 20.22 16.54
CA LYS A 26 -20.56 19.62 17.20
C LYS A 26 -19.55 19.08 16.19
N ARG A 27 -20.00 18.37 15.14
CA ARG A 27 -19.12 17.90 14.06
C ARG A 27 -18.45 19.08 13.34
N PHE A 28 -19.19 20.16 13.06
CA PHE A 28 -18.64 21.35 12.42
C PHE A 28 -17.61 22.06 13.30
N LYS A 29 -17.89 22.25 14.60
CA LYS A 29 -16.98 22.89 15.56
C LYS A 29 -15.69 22.09 15.76
N TRP A 30 -15.79 20.75 15.85
CA TRP A 30 -14.61 19.88 15.89
C TRP A 30 -13.81 19.90 14.58
N LYS A 31 -14.48 19.91 13.42
CA LYS A 31 -13.84 19.99 12.11
C LYS A 31 -13.16 21.36 11.89
N PHE A 32 -13.76 22.44 12.39
CA PHE A 32 -13.20 23.78 12.40
C PHE A 32 -12.00 23.89 13.35
N LEU A 33 -12.10 23.41 14.59
CA LEU A 33 -10.97 23.35 15.53
C LEU A 33 -9.81 22.48 15.01
N LEU A 34 -10.12 21.32 14.41
CA LEU A 34 -9.11 20.46 13.77
C LEU A 34 -8.47 21.12 12.55
N ASN A 35 -9.20 21.92 11.78
CA ASN A 35 -8.63 22.61 10.61
C ASN A 35 -7.84 23.86 11.01
N VAL A 36 -8.29 24.62 12.01
CA VAL A 36 -7.66 25.88 12.45
C VAL A 36 -6.46 25.63 13.37
N LEU A 37 -6.52 24.66 14.28
CA LEU A 37 -5.40 24.30 15.16
C LEU A 37 -4.53 23.17 14.60
N GLY A 38 -5.10 22.31 13.76
CA GLY A 38 -4.37 21.16 13.22
C GLY A 38 -3.33 21.56 12.18
N GLN A 39 -3.60 22.57 11.34
CA GLN A 39 -2.62 23.00 10.33
C GLN A 39 -1.35 23.61 10.97
N PRO A 40 -1.45 24.56 11.93
CA PRO A 40 -0.29 25.03 12.69
C PRO A 40 0.45 23.91 13.44
N PHE A 41 -0.27 22.95 14.02
CA PHE A 41 0.36 21.82 14.70
C PHE A 41 1.10 20.89 13.71
N ILE A 42 0.52 20.63 12.54
CA ILE A 42 1.14 19.86 11.46
C ILE A 42 2.39 20.59 10.96
N ASP A 43 2.34 21.91 10.81
CA ASP A 43 3.45 22.69 10.29
C ASP A 43 4.57 22.85 11.32
N LEU A 44 4.24 23.02 12.61
CA LEU A 44 5.20 22.92 13.72
C LEU A 44 5.85 21.53 13.77
N TRP A 45 5.05 20.48 13.63
CA TRP A 45 5.55 19.10 13.61
C TRP A 45 6.51 18.86 12.44
N LYS A 46 6.20 19.36 11.24
CA LYS A 46 7.10 19.32 10.09
C LYS A 46 8.39 20.10 10.34
N ALA A 47 8.29 21.31 10.92
CA ALA A 47 9.46 22.12 11.26
C ALA A 47 10.38 21.38 12.25
N LEU A 48 9.82 20.77 13.28
CA LEU A 48 10.56 19.93 14.23
C LEU A 48 11.21 18.72 13.55
N CYS A 49 10.51 18.06 12.63
CA CYS A 49 11.10 16.96 11.84
C CYS A 49 12.29 17.43 11.00
N CYS A 50 12.19 18.59 10.34
CA CYS A 50 13.27 19.17 9.54
C CYS A 50 14.49 19.53 10.39
N LEU A 51 14.28 20.27 11.49
CA LEU A 51 15.34 20.65 12.42
C LEU A 51 16.06 19.42 12.99
N TYR A 52 15.29 18.43 13.41
CA TYR A 52 15.83 17.19 13.95
C TYR A 52 16.63 16.39 12.92
N TYR A 53 16.12 16.31 11.69
CA TYR A 53 16.79 15.62 10.59
C TYR A 53 18.13 16.28 10.24
N ASP A 54 18.16 17.61 10.11
CA ASP A 54 19.37 18.36 9.79
C ASP A 54 20.41 18.28 10.92
N TRP A 55 19.97 18.30 12.17
CA TRP A 55 20.82 18.01 13.32
C TRP A 55 21.41 16.59 13.24
N TRP A 56 20.57 15.58 12.97
CA TRP A 56 20.99 14.17 12.94
C TRP A 56 21.98 13.86 11.83
N GLN A 57 21.80 14.46 10.65
CA GLN A 57 22.77 14.34 9.55
C GLN A 57 24.14 14.92 9.93
N ASN A 58 24.14 16.00 10.72
CA ASN A 58 25.36 16.65 11.21
C ASN A 58 25.88 16.11 12.56
N ARG A 59 25.28 15.05 13.11
CA ARG A 59 25.57 14.56 14.48
C ARG A 59 27.04 14.33 14.77
N LYS A 60 27.82 13.79 13.82
CA LYS A 60 29.27 13.57 14.00
C LYS A 60 30.01 14.90 14.19
N LYS A 61 29.65 15.93 13.42
CA LYS A 61 30.23 17.27 13.53
C LYS A 61 29.81 17.93 14.84
N ILE A 62 28.53 17.84 15.21
CA ILE A 62 28.00 18.40 16.45
C ILE A 62 28.61 17.73 17.68
N LEU A 63 28.77 16.40 17.67
CA LEU A 63 29.44 15.65 18.74
C LEU A 63 30.93 16.00 18.87
N LYS A 64 31.62 16.28 17.76
CA LYS A 64 33.00 16.78 17.78
C LYS A 64 33.06 18.18 18.39
N ILE A 65 32.18 19.10 17.97
CA ILE A 65 32.12 20.46 18.51
C ILE A 65 31.80 20.45 20.01
N SER A 66 30.80 19.67 20.46
CA SER A 66 30.46 19.60 21.88
C SER A 66 31.58 19.00 22.73
N PHE A 67 32.37 18.08 22.18
CA PHE A 67 33.56 17.57 22.84
C PHE A 67 34.68 18.61 22.92
N ILE A 68 34.89 19.41 21.87
CA ILE A 68 35.84 20.53 21.89
C ILE A 68 35.43 21.56 22.96
N VAL A 69 34.15 21.91 23.04
CA VAL A 69 33.62 22.82 24.08
C VAL A 69 33.88 22.27 25.48
N PHE A 70 33.71 20.96 25.69
CA PHE A 70 34.03 20.31 26.97
C PHE A 70 35.52 20.41 27.33
N ILE A 71 36.43 20.23 26.35
CA ILE A 71 37.87 20.41 26.55
C ILE A 71 38.19 21.85 26.93
N VAL A 72 37.66 22.83 26.18
CA VAL A 72 37.87 24.26 26.46
C VAL A 72 37.36 24.63 27.85
N TYR A 73 36.18 24.13 28.26
CA TYR A 73 35.65 24.31 29.61
C TYR A 73 36.58 23.71 30.69
N SER A 74 37.13 22.52 30.43
CA SER A 74 38.06 21.85 31.36
C SER A 74 39.37 22.63 31.54
N ILE A 75 39.88 23.22 30.46
CA ILE A 75 41.07 24.09 30.47
C ILE A 75 40.76 25.40 31.21
N PHE A 76 39.63 26.05 30.90
CA PHE A 76 39.24 27.32 31.51
C PHE A 76 39.01 27.18 33.03
N THR A 77 38.35 26.11 33.46
CA THR A 77 38.19 25.80 34.88
C THR A 77 39.52 25.47 35.56
N GLY A 78 40.46 24.85 34.84
CA GLY A 78 41.84 24.64 35.31
C GLY A 78 42.57 25.96 35.56
N ILE A 79 42.52 26.89 34.60
CA ILE A 79 43.13 28.22 34.73
C ILE A 79 42.49 29.00 35.88
N LYS A 80 41.15 29.00 35.99
CA LYS A 80 40.43 29.66 37.07
C LYS A 80 40.85 29.12 38.45
N ASN A 81 40.97 27.80 38.57
CA ASN A 81 41.34 27.14 39.82
C ASN A 81 42.81 27.37 40.20
N LEU A 82 43.70 27.46 39.20
CA LEU A 82 45.09 27.89 39.35
C LEU A 82 45.18 29.34 39.88
N VAL A 83 44.45 30.27 39.26
CA VAL A 83 44.41 31.69 39.67
C VAL A 83 43.81 31.85 41.08
N ALA A 84 42.84 31.01 41.45
CA ALA A 84 42.20 31.03 42.76
C ALA A 84 42.99 30.30 43.87
N GLY A 85 44.17 29.72 43.58
CA GLY A 85 44.99 29.01 44.56
C GLY A 85 44.35 27.70 45.10
N THR A 86 43.39 27.14 44.37
CA THR A 86 42.66 25.93 44.80
C THR A 86 43.41 24.65 44.46
N SER A 87 43.20 23.57 45.22
CA SER A 87 43.96 22.32 45.05
C SER A 87 43.65 21.62 43.73
N PHE A 88 44.66 21.00 43.12
CA PHE A 88 44.54 20.20 41.89
C PHE A 88 43.42 19.13 41.97
N TRP A 89 43.21 18.58 43.17
CA TRP A 89 42.16 17.61 43.46
C TRP A 89 40.74 18.16 43.28
N LEU A 90 40.50 19.42 43.65
CA LEU A 90 39.20 20.08 43.45
C LEU A 90 38.91 20.27 41.95
N TRP A 91 39.92 20.68 41.17
CA TRP A 91 39.81 20.74 39.70
C TRP A 91 39.47 19.38 39.09
N CYS A 92 40.20 18.32 39.46
CA CYS A 92 39.92 16.96 38.98
C CYS A 92 38.49 16.51 39.32
N LYS A 93 37.99 16.84 40.52
CA LYS A 93 36.61 16.52 40.94
C LYS A 93 35.57 17.26 40.10
N ASP A 94 35.80 18.52 39.77
CA ASP A 94 34.85 19.31 38.96
C ASP A 94 34.87 18.91 37.49
N VAL A 95 36.04 18.60 36.92
CA VAL A 95 36.16 17.99 35.59
C VAL A 95 35.46 16.63 35.53
N LEU A 96 35.62 15.80 36.57
CA LEU A 96 34.95 14.49 36.66
C LEU A 96 33.43 14.63 36.74
N LYS A 97 32.90 15.56 37.54
CA LYS A 97 31.45 15.86 37.57
C LYS A 97 30.94 16.33 36.22
N ALA A 98 31.66 17.23 35.55
CA ALA A 98 31.30 17.71 34.22
C ALA A 98 31.32 16.58 33.19
N LEU A 99 32.30 15.66 33.28
CA LEU A 99 32.36 14.47 32.43
C LEU A 99 31.17 13.54 32.66
N ILE A 100 30.82 13.26 33.93
CA ILE A 100 29.65 12.45 34.29
C ILE A 100 28.36 13.09 33.77
N LEU A 101 28.17 14.39 33.96
CA LEU A 101 27.03 15.14 33.43
C LEU A 101 26.98 15.09 31.90
N PHE A 102 28.12 15.23 31.23
CA PHE A 102 28.21 15.15 29.78
C PHE A 102 27.84 13.75 29.25
N VAL A 103 28.32 12.68 29.90
CA VAL A 103 27.96 11.29 29.57
C VAL A 103 26.48 11.03 29.85
N ALA A 104 25.96 11.49 31.00
CA ALA A 104 24.55 11.36 31.36
C ALA A 104 23.63 12.11 30.38
N ALA A 105 23.98 13.35 29.99
CA ALA A 105 23.26 14.13 29.00
C ALA A 105 23.27 13.45 27.62
N LYS A 106 24.42 12.88 27.20
CA LYS A 106 24.50 12.05 25.99
C LYS A 106 23.61 10.82 26.09
N GLY A 107 23.64 10.09 27.20
CA GLY A 107 22.81 8.91 27.42
C GLY A 107 21.31 9.23 27.37
N LEU A 108 20.89 10.30 28.05
CA LEU A 108 19.53 10.81 28.03
C LEU A 108 19.12 11.25 26.61
N PHE A 109 20.01 11.91 25.89
CA PHE A 109 19.79 12.26 24.48
C PHE A 109 19.58 11.01 23.60
N PHE A 110 20.43 9.99 23.71
CA PHE A 110 20.27 8.74 22.97
C PHE A 110 18.95 8.02 23.31
N ALA A 111 18.55 8.05 24.58
CA ALA A 111 17.26 7.53 25.02
C ALA A 111 16.10 8.31 24.37
N ILE A 112 16.15 9.64 24.38
CA ILE A 112 15.16 10.50 23.72
C ILE A 112 15.15 10.27 22.20
N HIS A 113 16.29 10.10 21.56
CA HIS A 113 16.37 9.74 20.14
C HIS A 113 15.66 8.41 19.89
N TYR A 114 16.01 7.37 20.63
CA TYR A 114 15.45 6.04 20.40
C TYR A 114 13.94 5.99 20.64
N LEU A 115 13.46 6.74 21.64
CA LEU A 115 12.05 6.87 21.94
C LEU A 115 11.35 7.75 20.89
N PHE A 116 11.73 9.02 20.77
CA PHE A 116 11.00 10.04 20.00
C PHE A 116 11.67 10.40 18.67
N GLY A 117 12.96 10.73 18.71
CA GLY A 117 13.68 11.28 17.55
C GLY A 117 13.72 10.36 16.33
N TYR A 118 13.81 9.04 16.54
CA TYR A 118 13.88 8.07 15.45
C TYR A 118 12.59 8.04 14.62
N GLN A 119 11.42 8.23 15.24
CA GLN A 119 10.16 8.29 14.49
C GLN A 119 10.02 9.57 13.67
N LEU A 120 10.50 10.71 14.20
CA LEU A 120 10.56 11.97 13.46
C LEU A 120 11.46 11.84 12.24
N LEU A 121 12.62 11.19 12.41
CA LEU A 121 13.55 10.93 11.32
C LEU A 121 12.93 10.05 10.23
N LEU A 122 12.30 8.93 10.59
CA LEU A 122 11.63 8.04 9.64
C LEU A 122 10.49 8.74 8.89
N ALA A 123 9.73 9.61 9.57
CA ALA A 123 8.69 10.39 8.93
C ALA A 123 9.25 11.36 7.87
N ARG A 124 10.37 12.03 8.18
CA ARG A 124 11.03 12.92 7.23
C ARG A 124 11.65 12.15 6.07
N GLU A 125 12.32 11.03 6.33
CA GLU A 125 12.89 10.16 5.31
C GLU A 125 11.81 9.63 4.36
N ARG A 126 10.61 9.31 4.85
CA ARG A 126 9.47 8.93 4.00
C ARG A 126 9.00 10.06 3.09
N GLU A 127 8.90 11.28 3.62
CA GLU A 127 8.54 12.43 2.79
C GLU A 127 9.57 12.65 1.67
N LEU A 128 10.86 12.54 1.98
CA LEU A 128 11.93 12.62 0.98
C LEU A 128 11.90 11.44 0.01
N SER A 129 11.52 10.25 0.48
CA SER A 129 11.35 9.05 -0.36
C SER A 129 10.21 9.23 -1.36
N ASP A 130 9.06 9.73 -0.92
CA ASP A 130 7.92 10.03 -1.79
C ASP A 130 8.32 11.05 -2.85
N ARG A 131 9.04 12.10 -2.46
CA ARG A 131 9.57 13.10 -3.41
C ARG A 131 10.55 12.50 -4.39
N PHE A 132 11.50 11.68 -3.93
CA PHE A 132 12.47 11.02 -4.79
C PHE A 132 11.79 10.14 -5.85
N VAL A 133 10.83 9.30 -5.44
CA VAL A 133 10.07 8.45 -6.36
C VAL A 133 9.32 9.28 -7.40
N ASN A 134 8.76 10.42 -7.00
CA ASN A 134 7.95 11.24 -7.89
C ASN A 134 8.77 12.17 -8.80
N GLU A 135 9.84 12.78 -8.29
CA GLU A 135 10.61 13.86 -8.93
C GLU A 135 11.89 13.38 -9.64
N LYS A 136 12.52 12.28 -9.18
CA LYS A 136 13.87 11.88 -9.61
C LYS A 136 13.97 10.47 -10.18
N MET A 137 13.19 9.52 -9.65
CA MET A 137 13.19 8.13 -10.14
C MET A 137 12.63 8.05 -11.57
N ALA A 138 13.23 7.19 -12.41
CA ALA A 138 12.76 7.02 -13.77
C ALA A 138 11.30 6.54 -13.83
N LYS A 139 10.59 6.98 -14.87
CA LYS A 139 9.20 6.58 -15.12
C LYS A 139 9.12 5.14 -15.65
N ILE A 140 10.17 4.68 -16.33
CA ILE A 140 10.30 3.32 -16.84
C ILE A 140 11.54 2.71 -16.19
N ALA A 141 11.35 1.75 -15.29
CA ALA A 141 12.46 1.13 -14.58
C ALA A 141 12.28 -0.37 -14.39
N LYS A 142 13.39 -1.10 -14.49
CA LYS A 142 13.46 -2.53 -14.17
C LYS A 142 14.07 -2.73 -12.78
N ILE A 143 13.30 -3.35 -11.90
CA ILE A 143 13.64 -3.64 -10.52
C ILE A 143 14.15 -5.08 -10.42
N SER A 144 15.29 -5.26 -9.78
CA SER A 144 15.93 -6.56 -9.53
C SER A 144 16.50 -6.62 -8.12
N GLY A 145 17.04 -7.78 -7.72
CA GLY A 145 17.48 -8.03 -6.35
C GLY A 145 17.43 -9.51 -6.01
N ALA A 146 18.11 -9.89 -4.92
CA ALA A 146 18.09 -11.26 -4.42
C ALA A 146 16.68 -11.75 -4.03
N THR A 147 16.51 -13.05 -3.86
CA THR A 147 15.28 -13.65 -3.31
C THR A 147 15.03 -13.09 -1.91
N GLY A 148 13.78 -12.70 -1.62
CA GLY A 148 13.42 -12.13 -0.32
C GLY A 148 13.87 -10.68 -0.07
N ALA A 149 14.67 -10.07 -0.95
CA ALA A 149 15.16 -8.69 -0.83
C ALA A 149 14.04 -7.64 -0.73
N GLY A 150 12.83 -7.97 -1.20
CA GLY A 150 11.64 -7.13 -1.06
C GLY A 150 11.21 -6.41 -2.34
N LYS A 151 11.52 -6.96 -3.52
CA LYS A 151 11.17 -6.41 -4.85
C LYS A 151 9.69 -6.06 -5.00
N ASP A 152 8.79 -7.00 -4.69
CA ASP A 152 7.35 -6.75 -4.77
C ASP A 152 6.89 -5.67 -3.79
N THR A 153 7.50 -5.66 -2.60
CA THR A 153 7.18 -4.67 -1.56
C THR A 153 7.59 -3.27 -2.00
N PHE A 154 8.76 -3.13 -2.65
CA PHE A 154 9.23 -1.87 -3.22
C PHE A 154 8.37 -1.40 -4.38
N MET A 155 8.09 -2.26 -5.35
CA MET A 155 7.26 -1.93 -6.52
C MET A 155 5.87 -1.41 -6.09
N ARG A 156 5.27 -2.03 -5.07
CA ARG A 156 4.00 -1.58 -4.50
C ARG A 156 4.07 -0.22 -3.82
N TYR A 157 5.15 0.03 -3.09
CA TYR A 157 5.37 1.35 -2.52
C TYR A 157 5.48 2.41 -3.62
N VAL A 158 6.26 2.14 -4.67
CA VAL A 158 6.40 3.03 -5.83
C VAL A 158 5.03 3.30 -6.47
N GLY A 159 4.23 2.25 -6.72
CA GLY A 159 2.88 2.39 -7.26
C GLY A 159 1.97 3.24 -6.37
N THR A 160 1.99 3.00 -5.06
CA THR A 160 1.22 3.78 -4.08
C THR A 160 1.66 5.25 -4.04
N ALA A 161 2.97 5.51 -4.04
CA ALA A 161 3.52 6.86 -4.00
C ALA A 161 3.15 7.64 -5.27
N LYS A 162 3.31 7.03 -6.45
CA LYS A 162 2.95 7.61 -7.75
C LYS A 162 1.44 7.87 -7.84
N ARG A 163 0.60 6.90 -7.45
CA ARG A 163 -0.86 7.06 -7.41
C ARG A 163 -1.28 8.24 -6.54
N ASN A 164 -0.71 8.34 -5.33
CA ASN A 164 -1.05 9.42 -4.41
C ASN A 164 -0.64 10.79 -4.96
N ALA A 165 0.53 10.89 -5.60
CA ALA A 165 0.99 12.11 -6.24
C ALA A 165 0.09 12.50 -7.42
N LEU A 166 -0.30 11.52 -8.24
CA LEU A 166 -1.20 11.68 -9.38
C LEU A 166 -2.58 12.18 -8.96
N ILE A 167 -3.21 11.54 -7.97
CA ILE A 167 -4.49 11.98 -7.39
C ILE A 167 -4.36 13.41 -6.85
N LYS A 168 -3.23 13.76 -6.22
CA LYS A 168 -2.99 15.12 -5.71
C LYS A 168 -2.83 16.14 -6.85
N LYS A 169 -2.14 15.79 -7.94
CA LYS A 169 -2.01 16.61 -9.16
C LYS A 169 -3.39 16.88 -9.76
N LEU A 170 -4.16 15.82 -10.02
CA LEU A 170 -5.52 15.89 -10.57
C LEU A 170 -6.46 16.73 -9.70
N LYS A 171 -6.46 16.52 -8.37
CA LYS A 171 -7.27 17.34 -7.44
C LYS A 171 -6.87 18.82 -7.43
N SER A 172 -5.57 19.11 -7.55
CA SER A 172 -5.08 20.49 -7.61
C SER A 172 -5.51 21.16 -8.91
N ARG A 173 -5.40 20.46 -10.04
CA ARG A 173 -5.83 20.95 -11.36
C ARG A 173 -7.34 21.15 -11.43
N SER A 174 -8.13 20.21 -10.91
CA SER A 174 -9.58 20.35 -10.76
C SER A 174 -9.97 21.61 -9.98
N LYS A 175 -9.32 21.87 -8.84
CA LYS A 175 -9.54 23.11 -8.06
C LYS A 175 -9.14 24.38 -8.80
N TYR A 176 -8.06 24.32 -9.57
CA TYR A 176 -7.65 25.44 -10.41
C TYR A 176 -8.74 25.76 -11.44
N ILE A 177 -9.19 24.76 -12.20
CA ILE A 177 -10.26 24.92 -13.20
C ILE A 177 -11.54 25.46 -12.54
N GLN A 178 -11.92 24.95 -11.36
CA GLN A 178 -13.09 25.45 -10.63
C GLN A 178 -12.99 26.94 -10.26
N LYS A 179 -11.79 27.42 -9.93
CA LYS A 179 -11.55 28.84 -9.64
C LYS A 179 -11.54 29.68 -10.92
N THR A 180 -10.95 29.17 -11.99
CA THR A 180 -10.84 29.85 -13.28
C THR A 180 -12.21 29.99 -13.94
N VAL A 181 -12.99 28.91 -14.00
CA VAL A 181 -14.34 28.87 -14.57
C VAL A 181 -15.40 29.07 -13.48
N TYR A 182 -15.22 30.10 -12.64
CA TYR A 182 -16.01 30.32 -11.42
C TYR A 182 -17.51 30.53 -11.65
N TRP A 183 -17.92 30.90 -12.86
CA TRP A 183 -19.31 31.16 -13.22
C TRP A 183 -20.12 29.88 -13.47
N VAL A 184 -19.45 28.74 -13.58
CA VAL A 184 -20.07 27.42 -13.72
C VAL A 184 -20.45 26.84 -12.37
N SER A 185 -21.61 26.19 -12.34
CA SER A 185 -22.09 25.38 -11.23
C SER A 185 -21.54 23.96 -11.35
N PHE A 186 -20.37 23.73 -10.77
CA PHE A 186 -19.73 22.41 -10.79
C PHE A 186 -20.52 21.33 -10.05
N ASP A 187 -21.34 21.70 -9.07
CA ASP A 187 -22.21 20.72 -8.37
C ASP A 187 -23.24 20.14 -9.34
N VAL A 188 -23.87 20.99 -10.16
CA VAL A 188 -24.84 20.57 -11.20
C VAL A 188 -24.13 19.77 -12.29
N LEU A 189 -22.91 20.18 -12.68
CA LEU A 189 -22.11 19.44 -13.66
C LEU A 189 -21.77 18.03 -13.16
N ASN A 190 -21.34 17.91 -11.91
CA ASN A 190 -21.03 16.62 -11.29
C ASN A 190 -22.28 15.71 -11.25
N GLU A 191 -23.44 16.27 -10.90
CA GLU A 191 -24.71 15.52 -10.86
C GLU A 191 -25.13 15.01 -12.25
N LEU A 192 -24.98 15.82 -13.30
CA LEU A 192 -25.23 15.39 -14.68
C LEU A 192 -24.34 14.21 -15.08
N ILE A 193 -23.04 14.31 -14.79
CA ILE A 193 -22.09 13.22 -15.08
C ILE A 193 -22.50 11.93 -14.33
N GLU A 194 -22.82 12.04 -13.05
CA GLU A 194 -23.23 10.87 -12.25
C GLU A 194 -24.53 10.23 -12.75
N ASN A 195 -25.52 11.04 -13.15
CA ASN A 195 -26.79 10.55 -13.69
C ASN A 195 -26.60 9.86 -15.04
N ASP A 196 -25.75 10.41 -15.90
CA ASP A 196 -25.39 9.80 -17.19
C ASP A 196 -24.63 8.49 -17.05
N VAL A 197 -23.87 8.31 -15.96
CA VAL A 197 -23.18 7.05 -15.67
C VAL A 197 -24.17 5.99 -15.18
N LYS A 198 -25.09 6.38 -14.27
CA LYS A 198 -26.14 5.49 -13.74
C LYS A 198 -27.11 5.02 -14.82
N SER A 199 -27.41 5.86 -15.80
CA SER A 199 -28.32 5.49 -16.90
C SER A 199 -27.75 4.42 -17.85
N VAL A 200 -26.48 4.03 -17.68
CA VAL A 200 -25.83 2.96 -18.47
C VAL A 200 -25.75 1.63 -17.71
N ASP A 201 -26.62 1.45 -16.71
CA ASP A 201 -26.69 0.26 -15.84
C ASP A 201 -26.95 -1.09 -16.56
N ASP A 202 -27.15 -1.14 -17.88
CA ASP A 202 -27.33 -2.39 -18.65
C ASP A 202 -26.11 -2.83 -19.49
N TYR A 203 -25.03 -2.07 -19.54
CA TYR A 203 -23.78 -2.48 -20.19
C TYR A 203 -22.60 -2.38 -19.23
N SER A 204 -21.67 -3.34 -19.33
CA SER A 204 -20.44 -3.34 -18.55
C SER A 204 -19.81 -1.95 -18.53
N LYS A 205 -19.42 -1.45 -17.35
CA LYS A 205 -18.79 -0.11 -17.17
C LYS A 205 -17.65 0.17 -18.16
N SER A 206 -17.05 -0.88 -18.73
CA SER A 206 -16.10 -0.83 -19.85
C SER A 206 -16.67 -0.23 -21.15
N LYS A 207 -17.92 -0.54 -21.52
CA LYS A 207 -18.59 0.02 -22.71
C LYS A 207 -18.92 1.51 -22.52
N TYR A 208 -19.19 1.93 -21.28
CA TYR A 208 -19.35 3.36 -20.97
C TYR A 208 -18.04 4.11 -21.14
N ALA A 209 -16.92 3.55 -20.67
CA ALA A 209 -15.58 4.14 -20.83
C ALA A 209 -15.15 4.28 -22.30
N GLU A 210 -15.50 3.31 -23.15
CA GLU A 210 -15.26 3.34 -24.60
C GLU A 210 -16.07 4.45 -25.30
N LEU A 211 -17.34 4.63 -24.90
CA LEU A 211 -18.21 5.72 -25.39
C LEU A 211 -17.93 7.06 -24.71
N TYR A 212 -17.07 7.10 -23.70
CA TYR A 212 -16.91 8.24 -22.79
C TYR A 212 -16.21 9.42 -23.45
N LEU A 213 -15.13 9.20 -24.21
CA LEU A 213 -14.42 10.26 -24.93
C LEU A 213 -15.33 11.00 -25.93
N ASP A 214 -16.17 10.25 -26.67
CA ASP A 214 -17.16 10.82 -27.58
C ASP A 214 -18.32 11.49 -26.85
N LYS A 215 -18.75 10.94 -25.70
CA LYS A 215 -19.78 11.57 -24.84
C LYS A 215 -19.27 12.82 -24.14
N MET A 216 -17.99 12.93 -23.79
CA MET A 216 -17.38 14.13 -23.21
C MET A 216 -17.47 15.32 -24.15
N VAL A 217 -17.09 15.09 -25.40
CA VAL A 217 -17.24 16.10 -26.45
C VAL A 217 -18.71 16.48 -26.60
N ARG A 218 -19.65 15.54 -26.47
CA ARG A 218 -21.10 15.83 -26.51
C ARG A 218 -21.63 16.55 -25.25
N ILE A 219 -21.24 16.18 -24.04
CA ILE A 219 -21.69 16.80 -22.78
C ILE A 219 -21.18 18.24 -22.72
N VAL A 220 -19.92 18.48 -23.11
CA VAL A 220 -19.31 19.81 -23.10
C VAL A 220 -19.73 20.65 -24.32
N ALA A 221 -19.89 20.07 -25.51
CA ALA A 221 -20.23 20.82 -26.72
C ALA A 221 -21.73 20.88 -27.05
N LYS A 222 -22.59 20.06 -26.43
CA LYS A 222 -24.04 20.02 -26.72
C LYS A 222 -24.89 20.32 -25.48
N ASP A 223 -24.61 19.68 -24.36
CA ASP A 223 -25.45 19.83 -23.15
C ASP A 223 -25.05 21.05 -22.31
N PHE A 224 -23.76 21.38 -22.23
CA PHE A 224 -23.31 22.60 -21.55
C PHE A 224 -23.80 23.89 -22.23
N LEU A 225 -23.86 23.88 -23.57
CA LEU A 225 -24.39 25.00 -24.36
C LEU A 225 -25.91 25.10 -24.28
N ALA A 226 -26.63 24.00 -24.07
CA ALA A 226 -28.09 23.96 -24.00
C ALA A 226 -28.68 24.09 -22.58
N ASN A 227 -27.90 23.80 -21.52
CA ASN A 227 -28.39 23.73 -20.16
C ASN A 227 -27.99 24.94 -19.30
N GLU A 228 -28.88 25.94 -19.21
CA GLU A 228 -28.67 27.14 -18.40
C GLU A 228 -28.49 26.86 -16.89
N GLN A 229 -28.87 25.68 -16.39
CA GLN A 229 -28.70 25.32 -14.97
C GLN A 229 -27.23 25.16 -14.58
N LEU A 230 -26.35 24.91 -15.56
CA LEU A 230 -24.90 24.87 -15.37
C LEU A 230 -24.29 26.25 -15.13
N ILE A 231 -25.03 27.32 -15.41
CA ILE A 231 -24.61 28.69 -15.19
C ILE A 231 -25.16 29.16 -13.84
N LYS A 232 -24.29 29.64 -12.95
CA LYS A 232 -24.73 30.21 -11.68
C LYS A 232 -25.64 31.41 -11.94
N GLN A 233 -26.73 31.52 -11.17
CA GLN A 233 -27.78 32.55 -11.30
C GLN A 233 -27.23 33.95 -11.60
N LYS A 234 -26.20 34.39 -10.86
CA LYS A 234 -25.55 35.71 -10.99
C LYS A 234 -24.98 36.02 -12.38
N TYR A 235 -24.62 35.00 -13.16
CA TYR A 235 -23.93 35.15 -14.45
C TYR A 235 -24.81 34.82 -15.66
N LYS A 236 -26.06 34.37 -15.45
CA LYS A 236 -26.98 33.99 -16.54
C LYS A 236 -27.20 35.12 -17.55
N SER A 237 -27.39 36.36 -17.09
CA SER A 237 -27.60 37.53 -17.95
C SER A 237 -26.40 37.89 -18.84
N ARG A 238 -25.21 37.37 -18.54
CA ARG A 238 -23.97 37.61 -19.29
C ARG A 238 -23.56 36.42 -20.16
N TYR A 239 -24.33 35.33 -20.11
CA TYR A 239 -24.04 34.09 -20.82
C TYR A 239 -24.81 34.04 -22.14
N ASN A 240 -24.11 33.68 -23.22
CA ASN A 240 -24.71 33.42 -24.52
C ASN A 240 -24.04 32.18 -25.13
N ALA A 241 -24.81 31.10 -25.27
CA ALA A 241 -24.32 29.82 -25.77
C ALA A 241 -23.87 29.87 -27.24
N ARG A 242 -24.58 30.63 -28.09
CA ARG A 242 -24.22 30.77 -29.51
C ARG A 242 -22.91 31.53 -29.66
N GLU A 243 -22.74 32.60 -28.87
CA GLU A 243 -21.49 33.37 -28.83
C GLU A 243 -20.32 32.48 -28.38
N LEU A 244 -20.48 31.70 -27.31
CA LEU A 244 -19.46 30.80 -26.79
C LEU A 244 -19.06 29.70 -27.81
N SER A 245 -20.04 29.12 -28.52
CA SER A 245 -19.80 28.10 -29.54
C SER A 245 -19.03 28.65 -30.74
N GLN A 246 -19.40 29.86 -31.19
CA GLN A 246 -18.74 30.52 -32.30
C GLN A 246 -17.31 30.91 -31.92
N ASP A 247 -17.13 31.44 -30.71
CA ASP A 247 -15.81 31.80 -30.17
C ASP A 247 -14.88 30.60 -30.09
N TYR A 248 -15.39 29.44 -29.62
CA TYR A 248 -14.61 28.20 -29.58
C TYR A 248 -14.18 27.72 -30.97
N SER A 249 -15.09 27.81 -31.95
CA SER A 249 -14.80 27.44 -33.34
C SER A 249 -13.71 28.33 -33.95
N ASN A 250 -13.73 29.62 -33.63
CA ASN A 250 -12.70 30.58 -34.04
C ASN A 250 -11.37 30.32 -33.32
N PHE A 251 -11.41 30.04 -32.01
CA PHE A 251 -10.24 29.67 -31.22
C PHE A 251 -9.52 28.45 -31.80
N LYS A 252 -10.25 27.39 -32.18
CA LYS A 252 -9.64 26.17 -32.74
C LYS A 252 -8.90 26.39 -34.07
N LYS A 253 -9.26 27.44 -34.84
CA LYS A 253 -8.57 27.80 -36.08
C LYS A 253 -7.21 28.47 -35.81
N ALA A 254 -7.07 29.22 -34.72
CA ALA A 254 -5.84 29.95 -34.39
C ALA A 254 -5.57 30.06 -32.87
N PRO A 255 -5.31 28.95 -32.15
CA PRO A 255 -5.33 28.93 -30.69
C PRO A 255 -4.35 29.91 -30.01
N ARG A 256 -3.13 30.02 -30.57
CA ARG A 256 -2.01 30.78 -29.96
C ARG A 256 -2.21 32.30 -29.93
N PHE A 257 -2.97 32.86 -30.88
CA PHE A 257 -3.10 34.32 -31.04
C PHE A 257 -4.52 34.82 -30.83
N TYR A 258 -5.48 33.91 -30.69
CA TYR A 258 -6.88 34.25 -30.48
C TYR A 258 -7.09 34.82 -29.07
N LYS A 259 -7.79 35.96 -28.98
CA LYS A 259 -8.12 36.64 -27.73
C LYS A 259 -9.62 36.78 -27.61
N SER A 260 -10.18 36.33 -26.50
CA SER A 260 -11.61 36.49 -26.18
C SER A 260 -11.80 36.50 -24.67
N LYS A 261 -13.00 36.91 -24.23
CA LYS A 261 -13.42 36.83 -22.82
C LYS A 261 -13.54 35.39 -22.28
N TYR A 262 -13.50 34.39 -23.16
CA TYR A 262 -13.61 32.96 -22.83
C TYR A 262 -12.25 32.23 -22.88
N ILE A 263 -11.16 32.98 -23.06
CA ILE A 263 -9.80 32.43 -23.06
C ILE A 263 -9.09 32.83 -21.78
N PHE A 264 -8.42 31.86 -21.18
CA PHE A 264 -7.52 32.08 -20.06
C PHE A 264 -6.09 31.88 -20.54
N ASP A 265 -5.29 32.93 -20.40
CA ASP A 265 -3.89 32.94 -20.79
C ASP A 265 -3.02 32.46 -19.62
N GLU A 266 -2.38 31.31 -19.76
CA GLU A 266 -1.40 30.78 -18.81
C GLU A 266 0.05 31.22 -19.18
N MET A 267 0.22 32.34 -19.89
CA MET A 267 1.49 32.91 -20.41
C MET A 267 2.19 32.08 -21.51
N ILE A 268 2.13 30.76 -21.44
CA ILE A 268 2.75 29.83 -22.42
C ILE A 268 1.69 29.14 -23.29
N SER A 269 0.47 29.00 -22.79
CA SER A 269 -0.67 28.41 -23.50
C SER A 269 -1.97 29.13 -23.18
N SER A 270 -2.77 29.41 -24.20
CA SER A 270 -4.14 29.89 -24.10
C SER A 270 -5.10 28.69 -24.04
N SER A 271 -5.97 28.66 -23.03
CA SER A 271 -7.01 27.63 -22.91
C SER A 271 -8.39 28.25 -23.00
N HIS A 272 -9.23 27.75 -23.90
CA HIS A 272 -10.63 28.13 -23.94
C HIS A 272 -11.41 27.49 -22.78
N VAL A 273 -12.44 28.16 -22.27
CA VAL A 273 -13.34 27.66 -21.20
C VAL A 273 -13.79 26.22 -21.47
N LEU A 274 -14.26 25.94 -22.69
CA LEU A 274 -14.79 24.60 -23.05
C LEU A 274 -13.69 23.52 -23.00
N ASP A 275 -12.45 23.85 -23.33
CA ASP A 275 -11.33 22.91 -23.19
C ASP A 275 -11.04 22.65 -21.70
N LEU A 276 -11.05 23.69 -20.85
CA LEU A 276 -10.90 23.54 -19.40
C LEU A 276 -12.05 22.73 -18.76
N LEU A 277 -13.28 22.91 -19.23
CA LEU A 277 -14.42 22.13 -18.76
C LEU A 277 -14.30 20.67 -19.17
N SER A 278 -13.90 20.39 -20.41
CA SER A 278 -13.60 19.03 -20.88
C SER A 278 -12.50 18.37 -20.03
N GLU A 279 -11.43 19.11 -19.74
CA GLU A 279 -10.36 18.66 -18.84
C GLU A 279 -10.91 18.35 -17.43
N TYR A 280 -11.77 19.23 -16.89
CA TYR A 280 -12.39 19.01 -15.57
C TYR A 280 -13.23 17.74 -15.54
N VAL A 281 -14.07 17.52 -16.54
CA VAL A 281 -14.92 16.33 -16.58
C VAL A 281 -14.03 15.07 -16.64
N ASN A 282 -12.92 15.11 -17.40
CA ASN A 282 -11.96 13.99 -17.49
C ASN A 282 -11.35 13.70 -16.11
N ILE A 283 -10.91 14.74 -15.43
CA ILE A 283 -10.37 14.64 -14.07
C ILE A 283 -11.44 14.08 -13.11
N TYR A 284 -12.68 14.57 -13.19
CA TYR A 284 -13.77 14.13 -12.33
C TYR A 284 -14.08 12.65 -12.53
N PHE A 285 -14.11 12.18 -13.78
CA PHE A 285 -14.29 10.77 -14.10
C PHE A 285 -13.20 9.88 -13.52
N ARG A 286 -11.93 10.25 -13.73
CA ARG A 286 -10.79 9.49 -13.20
C ARG A 286 -10.76 9.48 -11.68
N LEU A 287 -11.22 10.53 -11.01
CA LEU A 287 -11.23 10.61 -9.55
C LEU A 287 -12.43 9.94 -8.90
N ASN A 288 -13.59 9.86 -9.56
CA ASN A 288 -14.85 9.46 -8.93
C ASN A 288 -15.51 8.23 -9.56
N ILE A 289 -15.28 7.94 -10.85
CA ILE A 289 -15.97 6.90 -11.60
C ILE A 289 -15.01 5.75 -11.95
N ASP A 290 -13.96 6.00 -12.72
CA ASP A 290 -12.90 5.01 -13.00
C ASP A 290 -11.65 5.30 -12.17
N LYS A 291 -11.73 4.89 -10.91
CA LYS A 291 -10.72 5.16 -9.88
C LYS A 291 -9.46 4.31 -9.99
N HIS A 292 -9.31 3.52 -11.05
CA HIS A 292 -8.17 2.63 -11.25
C HIS A 292 -7.00 3.40 -11.87
N PHE A 293 -5.97 3.64 -11.07
CA PHE A 293 -4.71 4.25 -11.51
C PHE A 293 -3.59 3.22 -11.69
N ILE A 294 -3.76 2.02 -11.13
CA ILE A 294 -2.74 0.97 -11.18
C ILE A 294 -3.24 -0.24 -11.96
N MET A 295 -2.41 -0.69 -12.90
CA MET A 295 -2.58 -1.92 -13.65
C MET A 295 -1.43 -2.86 -13.30
N THR A 296 -1.72 -4.14 -13.04
CA THR A 296 -0.70 -5.11 -12.62
C THR A 296 -1.06 -6.52 -13.05
N ASN A 297 -0.05 -7.35 -13.31
CA ASN A 297 -0.27 -8.77 -13.63
C ASN A 297 -0.51 -9.64 -12.37
N GLN A 298 -0.49 -9.06 -11.16
CA GLN A 298 -0.69 -9.76 -9.89
C GLN A 298 -1.93 -9.24 -9.15
N PRO A 299 -2.77 -10.09 -8.54
CA PRO A 299 -3.97 -9.65 -7.84
C PRO A 299 -3.60 -8.80 -6.60
N THR A 300 -3.76 -7.49 -6.73
CA THR A 300 -3.32 -6.50 -5.74
C THR A 300 -4.45 -5.50 -5.47
N ILE A 301 -4.57 -5.05 -4.23
CA ILE A 301 -5.50 -3.99 -3.80
C ILE A 301 -4.86 -2.64 -4.11
N GLU A 302 -5.56 -1.78 -4.84
CA GLU A 302 -5.15 -0.40 -5.12
C GLU A 302 -5.51 0.55 -3.97
N ASP A 303 -6.72 0.40 -3.42
CA ASP A 303 -7.21 1.21 -2.29
C ASP A 303 -7.88 0.37 -1.21
N MET A 304 -7.20 0.22 -0.08
CA MET A 304 -7.71 -0.52 1.08
C MET A 304 -8.97 0.09 1.70
N LYS A 305 -9.20 1.41 1.56
CA LYS A 305 -10.37 2.07 2.18
C LYS A 305 -11.64 1.83 1.38
N GLU A 306 -11.50 1.82 0.06
CA GLU A 306 -12.62 1.61 -0.87
C GLU A 306 -12.72 0.14 -1.33
N HIS A 307 -11.82 -0.73 -0.86
CA HIS A 307 -11.68 -2.11 -1.33
C HIS A 307 -11.52 -2.21 -2.86
N LEU A 308 -10.83 -1.22 -3.45
CA LEU A 308 -10.60 -1.15 -4.89
C LEU A 308 -9.41 -2.04 -5.27
N MET A 309 -9.62 -2.98 -6.18
CA MET A 309 -8.57 -3.84 -6.74
C MET A 309 -7.86 -3.12 -7.88
N CYS A 310 -6.57 -3.40 -8.09
CA CYS A 310 -5.87 -2.97 -9.30
C CYS A 310 -6.45 -3.70 -10.53
N LYS A 311 -6.39 -3.06 -11.70
CA LYS A 311 -6.73 -3.71 -12.97
C LYS A 311 -5.68 -4.78 -13.33
N GLN A 312 -6.11 -5.87 -13.95
CA GLN A 312 -5.19 -6.94 -14.36
C GLN A 312 -4.55 -6.67 -15.71
N PHE A 313 -3.22 -6.81 -15.78
CA PHE A 313 -2.43 -6.76 -17.01
C PHE A 313 -2.27 -8.17 -17.58
N SER A 314 -2.53 -8.36 -18.88
CA SER A 314 -2.30 -9.61 -19.61
C SER A 314 -1.63 -9.33 -20.96
N LEU A 315 -0.79 -10.24 -21.46
CA LEU A 315 -0.23 -10.15 -22.81
C LEU A 315 -1.27 -10.38 -23.90
N ASP A 316 -2.31 -11.16 -23.60
CA ASP A 316 -3.43 -11.38 -24.52
C ASP A 316 -4.17 -10.08 -24.83
N TYR A 317 -4.13 -9.11 -23.91
CA TYR A 317 -4.64 -7.77 -24.16
C TYR A 317 -3.94 -7.09 -25.34
N PHE A 318 -2.61 -7.16 -25.43
CA PHE A 318 -1.86 -6.56 -26.55
C PHE A 318 -2.12 -7.29 -27.86
N LYS A 319 -2.19 -8.64 -27.82
CA LYS A 319 -2.54 -9.45 -29.00
C LYS A 319 -3.93 -9.07 -29.53
N LEU A 320 -4.92 -8.96 -28.64
CA LEU A 320 -6.30 -8.60 -28.99
C LEU A 320 -6.40 -7.21 -29.63
N ILE A 321 -5.68 -6.20 -29.12
CA ILE A 321 -5.68 -4.84 -29.73
C ILE A 321 -5.24 -4.88 -31.20
N HIS A 322 -4.21 -5.66 -31.51
CA HIS A 322 -3.70 -5.76 -32.87
C HIS A 322 -4.62 -6.56 -33.81
N ASP A 323 -5.27 -7.61 -33.29
CA ASP A 323 -6.17 -8.46 -34.08
C ASP A 323 -7.53 -7.82 -34.40
N VAL A 324 -7.99 -6.81 -33.64
CA VAL A 324 -9.25 -6.08 -33.96
C VAL A 324 -9.20 -5.42 -35.36
N SER A 325 -8.00 -5.19 -35.91
CA SER A 325 -7.82 -4.66 -37.27
C SER A 325 -8.15 -5.65 -38.39
N LYS A 326 -8.31 -6.95 -38.11
CA LYS A 326 -8.54 -7.98 -39.12
C LYS A 326 -9.71 -8.90 -38.75
N LYS A 327 -10.87 -8.59 -39.35
CA LYS A 327 -12.06 -9.45 -39.51
C LYS A 327 -12.72 -9.95 -38.21
N GLN A 328 -13.85 -9.34 -37.86
CA GLN A 328 -14.92 -10.06 -37.16
C GLN A 328 -16.01 -10.45 -38.15
N THR A 329 -15.96 -11.69 -38.64
CA THR A 329 -17.15 -12.42 -39.07
C THR A 329 -16.97 -13.89 -38.69
N GLN A 330 -18.04 -14.41 -38.07
CA GLN A 330 -18.44 -15.81 -37.89
C GLN A 330 -18.09 -16.57 -36.60
N LEU A 331 -19.20 -17.04 -36.01
CA LEU A 331 -19.46 -18.28 -35.26
C LEU A 331 -19.23 -18.31 -33.74
N GLY A 332 -20.34 -18.19 -33.00
CA GLY A 332 -21.09 -19.40 -32.61
C GLY A 332 -20.95 -19.93 -31.19
N THR A 333 -19.93 -19.53 -30.42
CA THR A 333 -19.82 -19.92 -29.00
C THR A 333 -19.43 -18.72 -28.16
N GLN A 334 -20.43 -18.18 -27.46
CA GLN A 334 -20.31 -17.04 -26.57
C GLN A 334 -19.68 -17.49 -25.24
N ILE A 335 -18.40 -17.87 -25.27
CA ILE A 335 -17.57 -17.66 -24.08
C ILE A 335 -17.44 -16.16 -24.01
N SER A 336 -18.09 -15.54 -23.02
CA SER A 336 -17.89 -14.14 -22.66
C SER A 336 -16.45 -13.95 -22.19
N ARG A 337 -15.49 -14.01 -23.12
CA ARG A 337 -14.24 -13.29 -22.98
C ARG A 337 -14.70 -11.85 -22.91
N GLU A 338 -14.76 -11.30 -21.70
CA GLU A 338 -14.82 -9.86 -21.51
C GLU A 338 -13.87 -9.29 -22.56
N LYS A 339 -14.42 -8.52 -23.50
CA LYS A 339 -13.62 -7.64 -24.32
C LYS A 339 -12.94 -6.73 -23.31
N VAL A 340 -11.75 -7.12 -22.83
CA VAL A 340 -10.90 -6.31 -21.96
C VAL A 340 -10.40 -5.20 -22.88
N ILE A 341 -11.25 -4.21 -23.11
CA ILE A 341 -10.90 -2.97 -23.77
C ILE A 341 -10.84 -1.97 -22.62
N PHE A 342 -9.66 -1.83 -22.04
CA PHE A 342 -9.33 -0.62 -21.34
C PHE A 342 -7.99 -0.12 -21.86
N GLY A 343 -8.08 0.86 -22.77
CA GLY A 343 -6.93 1.56 -23.32
C GLY A 343 -6.01 2.03 -22.20
N LEU A 344 -4.70 1.97 -22.43
CA LEU A 344 -3.76 2.67 -21.57
C LEU A 344 -4.18 4.13 -21.58
N THR A 345 -4.64 4.64 -20.44
CA THR A 345 -5.07 6.02 -20.31
C THR A 345 -3.91 6.88 -19.87
N GLU A 346 -3.97 8.17 -20.19
CA GLU A 346 -3.22 9.19 -19.45
C GLU A 346 -3.41 8.95 -17.94
N ASN A 347 -2.35 9.07 -17.14
CA ASN A 347 -2.40 8.88 -15.70
C ASN A 347 -2.60 7.40 -15.30
N MET A 348 -1.83 6.48 -15.89
CA MET A 348 -1.79 5.06 -15.52
C MET A 348 -0.39 4.62 -15.10
N ILE A 349 -0.35 3.77 -14.06
CA ILE A 349 0.85 3.15 -13.52
C ILE A 349 0.78 1.65 -13.79
N ILE A 350 1.73 1.11 -14.55
CA ILE A 350 1.84 -0.32 -14.81
C ILE A 350 2.89 -0.93 -13.89
N LEU A 351 2.50 -1.97 -13.16
CA LEU A 351 3.35 -2.72 -12.24
C LEU A 351 3.33 -4.19 -12.64
N GLU A 352 4.38 -4.67 -13.28
CA GLU A 352 4.49 -6.09 -13.60
C GLU A 352 5.50 -6.78 -12.66
N SER A 353 5.09 -7.88 -12.02
CA SER A 353 6.01 -8.75 -11.26
C SER A 353 6.28 -10.07 -11.97
N GLU A 354 7.45 -10.65 -11.69
CA GLU A 354 7.90 -11.93 -12.25
C GLU A 354 7.95 -11.94 -13.78
N VAL A 355 8.35 -10.82 -14.38
CA VAL A 355 8.27 -10.64 -15.85
C VAL A 355 9.39 -11.29 -16.65
N ASP A 356 10.48 -11.70 -16.01
CA ASP A 356 11.60 -12.28 -16.73
C ASP A 356 11.18 -13.54 -17.51
N SER A 357 10.23 -14.32 -16.98
CA SER A 357 9.65 -15.48 -17.69
C SER A 357 8.90 -15.11 -18.96
N PHE A 358 8.25 -13.94 -18.99
CA PHE A 358 7.45 -13.46 -20.12
C PHE A 358 8.29 -12.85 -21.25
N TYR A 359 9.46 -12.29 -20.91
CA TYR A 359 10.35 -11.63 -21.87
C TYR A 359 11.70 -12.34 -22.01
N ASN A 360 11.73 -13.64 -21.73
CA ASN A 360 12.95 -14.44 -21.64
C ASN A 360 13.76 -14.41 -22.94
N ASN A 361 15.06 -14.18 -22.78
CA ASN A 361 16.01 -14.02 -23.86
C ASN A 361 16.61 -15.36 -24.28
N LEU A 362 15.91 -16.18 -25.08
CA LEU A 362 16.51 -17.43 -25.61
C LEU A 362 16.11 -17.85 -27.03
N ASP A 363 15.16 -17.22 -27.72
CA ASP A 363 14.74 -17.77 -29.01
C ASP A 363 14.23 -16.73 -30.03
N LYS A 364 14.59 -16.90 -31.32
CA LYS A 364 14.12 -16.03 -32.42
C LYS A 364 12.59 -16.01 -32.49
N SER A 365 11.95 -17.11 -32.10
CA SER A 365 10.50 -17.28 -32.00
C SER A 365 9.87 -16.29 -31.02
N VAL A 366 10.42 -16.13 -29.81
CA VAL A 366 9.91 -15.19 -28.79
C VAL A 366 10.06 -13.75 -29.26
N ASN A 367 11.19 -13.37 -29.85
CA ASN A 367 11.35 -12.04 -30.45
C ASN A 367 10.33 -11.80 -31.57
N SER A 368 10.08 -12.80 -32.42
CA SER A 368 9.07 -12.71 -33.47
C SER A 368 7.65 -12.58 -32.89
N GLU A 369 7.36 -13.24 -31.78
CA GLU A 369 6.07 -13.17 -31.11
C GLU A 369 5.86 -11.83 -30.38
N LEU A 370 6.91 -11.26 -29.77
CA LEU A 370 6.88 -9.93 -29.18
C LEU A 370 6.71 -8.82 -30.23
N LEU A 371 7.29 -9.00 -31.41
CA LEU A 371 7.05 -8.11 -32.56
C LEU A 371 5.61 -8.27 -33.08
N LYS A 372 5.10 -9.50 -33.19
CA LYS A 372 3.71 -9.76 -33.61
C LYS A 372 2.67 -9.27 -32.61
N SER A 373 2.95 -9.37 -31.31
CA SER A 373 2.04 -8.93 -30.26
C SER A 373 2.00 -7.41 -30.08
N GLY A 374 2.96 -6.70 -30.68
CA GLY A 374 3.05 -5.24 -30.64
C GLY A 374 3.37 -4.67 -29.25
N VAL A 375 3.83 -5.50 -28.31
CA VAL A 375 4.20 -5.04 -26.95
C VAL A 375 5.30 -3.98 -27.00
N ARG A 376 6.31 -4.15 -27.87
CA ARG A 376 7.34 -3.13 -28.10
C ARG A 376 6.72 -1.81 -28.55
N ASP A 377 5.87 -1.89 -29.56
CA ASP A 377 5.29 -0.70 -30.19
C ASP A 377 4.38 0.00 -29.20
N ALA A 378 3.63 -0.74 -28.38
CA ALA A 378 2.90 -0.18 -27.26
C ALA A 378 3.84 0.53 -26.28
N PHE A 379 4.93 -0.10 -25.81
CA PHE A 379 5.88 0.56 -24.90
C PHE A 379 6.45 1.86 -25.49
N ALA A 380 6.84 1.85 -26.77
CA ALA A 380 7.35 3.02 -27.46
C ALA A 380 6.27 4.09 -27.70
N TYR A 381 5.07 3.67 -28.11
CA TYR A 381 3.92 4.52 -28.41
C TYR A 381 3.38 5.21 -27.15
N ASN A 382 3.15 4.46 -26.07
CA ASN A 382 2.69 4.99 -24.80
C ASN A 382 3.69 5.99 -24.20
N ARG A 383 4.99 5.73 -24.39
CA ARG A 383 6.04 6.70 -24.03
C ARG A 383 5.92 8.00 -24.83
N HIS A 384 5.68 7.91 -26.13
CA HIS A 384 5.57 9.10 -27.00
C HIS A 384 4.28 9.89 -26.77
N LEU A 385 3.15 9.23 -26.53
CA LEU A 385 1.85 9.88 -26.40
C LEU A 385 1.55 10.37 -25.00
N PHE A 386 1.80 9.53 -23.99
CA PHE A 386 1.45 9.88 -22.62
C PHE A 386 2.57 10.61 -21.89
N GLY A 387 3.76 10.69 -22.50
CA GLY A 387 4.86 11.54 -22.07
C GLY A 387 5.12 11.45 -20.57
N GLU A 388 4.69 12.49 -19.84
CA GLU A 388 4.93 12.58 -18.41
C GLU A 388 4.01 11.75 -17.50
N ASP A 389 2.84 11.34 -17.99
CA ASP A 389 1.75 10.78 -17.18
C ASP A 389 1.65 9.25 -17.25
N PHE A 390 2.68 8.61 -17.81
CA PHE A 390 2.83 7.15 -17.87
C PHE A 390 4.01 6.68 -17.01
N SER A 391 3.81 5.62 -16.21
CA SER A 391 4.88 4.98 -15.45
C SER A 391 4.79 3.47 -15.58
N TYR A 392 5.93 2.82 -15.82
CA TYR A 392 6.05 1.39 -16.06
C TYR A 392 7.17 0.81 -15.19
N TYR A 393 6.81 -0.07 -14.26
CA TYR A 393 7.76 -0.74 -13.38
C TYR A 393 7.69 -2.25 -13.55
N GLN A 394 8.85 -2.86 -13.77
CA GLN A 394 8.99 -4.29 -14.01
C GLN A 394 9.87 -4.92 -12.93
N VAL A 395 9.37 -5.94 -12.22
CA VAL A 395 10.17 -6.72 -11.27
C VAL A 395 10.65 -8.01 -11.93
N GLY A 396 11.97 -8.16 -11.99
CA GLY A 396 12.65 -9.38 -12.41
C GLY A 396 13.47 -10.01 -11.29
N GLN A 397 13.77 -11.30 -11.42
CA GLN A 397 14.82 -11.96 -10.65
C GLN A 397 16.21 -11.62 -11.19
N ASN A 398 16.34 -11.47 -12.51
CA ASN A 398 17.59 -11.11 -13.16
C ASN A 398 17.33 -10.11 -14.30
N ALA A 399 17.73 -8.86 -14.10
CA ALA A 399 17.56 -7.79 -15.07
C ALA A 399 18.15 -8.12 -16.45
N SER A 400 19.23 -8.92 -16.49
CA SER A 400 19.93 -9.31 -17.74
C SER A 400 19.19 -10.36 -18.58
N ARG A 401 18.16 -11.03 -18.04
CA ARG A 401 17.41 -12.08 -18.76
C ARG A 401 16.30 -11.57 -19.69
N CYS A 402 16.10 -10.25 -19.78
CA CYS A 402 15.14 -9.64 -20.72
C CYS A 402 15.64 -9.69 -22.17
N ALA A 403 14.73 -9.81 -23.14
CA ALA A 403 15.01 -9.57 -24.55
C ALA A 403 15.67 -8.20 -24.76
N SER A 404 16.73 -8.14 -25.60
CA SER A 404 17.52 -6.92 -25.83
C SER A 404 16.67 -5.72 -26.23
N LEU A 405 15.64 -5.96 -27.04
CA LEU A 405 14.75 -4.94 -27.58
C LEU A 405 13.86 -4.29 -26.51
N MET A 406 13.49 -5.02 -25.45
CA MET A 406 12.81 -4.45 -24.28
C MET A 406 13.80 -3.75 -23.33
N ARG A 407 15.05 -4.22 -23.28
CA ARG A 407 16.12 -3.62 -22.48
C ARG A 407 16.43 -2.18 -22.93
N GLU A 408 16.45 -1.93 -24.23
CA GLU A 408 16.68 -0.59 -24.82
C GLU A 408 15.61 0.43 -24.44
N LEU A 409 14.40 -0.03 -24.12
CA LEU A 409 13.29 0.83 -23.71
C LEU A 409 13.29 1.14 -22.21
N THR A 410 14.14 0.46 -21.42
CA THR A 410 14.29 0.68 -19.98
C THR A 410 15.22 1.86 -19.72
N HIS A 411 14.78 2.85 -18.93
CA HIS A 411 15.61 4.05 -18.64
C HIS A 411 16.54 3.85 -17.44
N GLU A 412 16.12 3.06 -16.46
CA GLU A 412 16.87 2.84 -15.22
C GLU A 412 16.71 1.40 -14.72
N PHE A 413 17.79 0.85 -14.19
CA PHE A 413 17.81 -0.41 -13.46
C PHE A 413 17.94 -0.12 -11.97
N ILE A 414 17.09 -0.75 -11.18
CA ILE A 414 17.05 -0.58 -9.72
C ILE A 414 17.32 -1.93 -9.08
N TYR A 415 18.44 -2.04 -8.38
CA TYR A 415 18.78 -3.22 -7.62
C TYR A 415 18.47 -3.01 -6.14
N ILE A 416 17.65 -3.89 -5.56
CA ILE A 416 17.34 -3.86 -4.13
C ILE A 416 18.37 -4.70 -3.39
N GLU A 417 19.23 -4.03 -2.62
CA GLU A 417 20.27 -4.70 -1.82
C GLU A 417 19.66 -5.43 -0.62
N GLY A 418 18.64 -4.84 0.01
CA GLY A 418 17.97 -5.45 1.14
C GLY A 418 16.89 -4.59 1.75
N LYS A 419 16.13 -5.22 2.66
CA LYS A 419 15.05 -4.59 3.42
C LYS A 419 15.28 -4.74 4.92
N LYS A 420 14.98 -3.68 5.67
CA LYS A 420 14.92 -3.69 7.12
C LYS A 420 13.53 -3.29 7.57
N ILE A 421 12.91 -4.15 8.36
CA ILE A 421 11.57 -3.92 8.90
C ILE A 421 11.70 -3.31 10.29
N ILE A 422 10.98 -2.21 10.51
CA ILE A 422 10.93 -1.49 11.76
C ILE A 422 9.51 -1.58 12.30
N ASP A 423 9.35 -2.24 13.44
CA ASP A 423 8.06 -2.31 14.12
C ASP A 423 7.54 -0.92 14.50
N GLY A 424 6.26 -0.69 14.21
CA GLY A 424 5.57 0.55 14.52
C GLY A 424 5.23 0.70 15.99
N GLY A 425 4.97 1.95 16.38
CA GLY A 425 4.48 2.28 17.72
C GLY A 425 5.45 1.92 18.84
N ARG A 426 6.78 1.99 18.64
CA ARG A 426 7.79 1.64 19.66
C ARG A 426 7.54 2.31 21.01
N ILE A 427 7.27 3.61 21.03
CA ILE A 427 6.96 4.38 22.26
C ILE A 427 5.69 3.83 22.91
N ARG A 428 4.61 3.75 22.13
CA ARG A 428 3.31 3.28 22.62
C ARG A 428 3.42 1.86 23.15
N ASN A 429 4.16 0.99 22.46
CA ASN A 429 4.40 -0.39 22.87
C ASN A 429 5.29 -0.46 24.12
N PHE A 430 6.26 0.45 24.28
CA PHE A 430 7.05 0.56 25.50
C PHE A 430 6.16 0.87 26.71
N PHE A 431 5.32 1.89 26.63
CA PHE A 431 4.38 2.22 27.71
C PHE A 431 3.33 1.13 27.93
N ILE A 432 2.78 0.54 26.87
CA ILE A 432 1.85 -0.59 27.00
C ILE A 432 2.53 -1.77 27.70
N LYS A 433 3.78 -2.09 27.38
CA LYS A 433 4.55 -3.15 28.07
C LYS A 433 4.80 -2.80 29.54
N LEU A 434 5.11 -1.55 29.84
CA LEU A 434 5.32 -1.09 31.22
C LEU A 434 4.03 -1.20 32.06
N ILE A 435 2.88 -0.85 31.47
CA ILE A 435 1.57 -1.02 32.10
C ILE A 435 1.16 -2.50 32.17
N LYS A 436 1.57 -3.32 31.19
CA LYS A 436 1.30 -4.77 31.15
C LYS A 436 2.05 -5.53 32.25
N TYR A 437 3.29 -5.14 32.54
CA TYR A 437 4.20 -5.80 33.47
C TYR A 437 3.57 -6.19 34.84
N PRO A 438 2.88 -5.29 35.58
CA PRO A 438 2.25 -5.67 36.84
C PRO A 438 1.12 -6.70 36.67
N PHE A 439 0.41 -6.70 35.54
CA PHE A 439 -0.65 -7.68 35.26
C PHE A 439 -0.10 -9.03 34.84
N ASP A 440 1.01 -9.06 34.09
CA ASP A 440 1.76 -10.29 33.81
C ASP A 440 2.24 -10.92 35.13
N PHE A 441 2.80 -10.12 36.05
CA PHE A 441 3.18 -10.58 37.38
C PHE A 441 2.00 -11.15 38.19
N ILE A 442 0.83 -10.48 38.16
CA ILE A 442 -0.40 -10.98 38.81
C ILE A 442 -0.83 -12.32 38.20
N LEU A 443 -0.70 -12.51 36.88
CA LEU A 443 -1.04 -13.76 36.20
C LEU A 443 -0.08 -14.88 36.60
N ASP A 444 1.22 -14.63 36.56
CA ASP A 444 2.26 -15.61 36.91
C ASP A 444 2.12 -16.04 38.37
N PHE A 445 1.93 -15.07 39.27
CA PHE A 445 1.69 -15.36 40.68
C PHE A 445 0.41 -16.17 40.89
N ASN A 446 -0.71 -15.78 40.27
CA ASN A 446 -1.95 -16.55 40.37
C ASN A 446 -1.84 -17.96 39.76
N GLN A 447 -1.04 -18.13 38.70
CA GLN A 447 -0.78 -19.41 38.08
C GLN A 447 0.00 -20.33 39.04
N LEU A 448 1.05 -19.82 39.69
CA LEU A 448 1.78 -20.55 40.74
C LEU A 448 0.87 -20.98 41.90
N PHE A 449 0.02 -20.08 42.39
CA PHE A 449 -0.95 -20.41 43.44
C PHE A 449 -2.00 -21.43 43.00
N TYR A 450 -2.42 -21.36 41.74
CA TYR A 450 -3.34 -22.32 41.15
C TYR A 450 -2.72 -23.71 41.06
N ASP A 451 -1.50 -23.80 40.53
CA ASP A 451 -0.77 -25.06 40.36
C ASP A 451 -0.47 -25.71 41.71
N TYR A 452 -0.06 -24.92 42.71
CA TYR A 452 0.10 -25.38 44.09
C TYR A 452 -1.21 -25.94 44.68
N LYS A 453 -2.33 -25.23 44.54
CA LYS A 453 -3.65 -25.71 45.02
C LYS A 453 -4.11 -26.96 44.28
N LYS A 454 -3.87 -27.05 42.97
CA LYS A 454 -4.20 -28.20 42.14
C LYS A 454 -3.40 -29.42 42.57
N GLN A 455 -2.09 -29.27 42.77
CA GLN A 455 -1.21 -30.35 43.24
C GLN A 455 -1.59 -30.83 44.64
N ARG A 456 -1.82 -29.90 45.57
CA ARG A 456 -2.29 -30.24 46.93
C ARG A 456 -3.63 -30.98 46.91
N MET A 457 -4.57 -30.55 46.07
CA MET A 457 -5.87 -31.21 45.92
C MET A 457 -5.72 -32.60 45.28
N LYS A 458 -4.85 -32.75 44.26
CA LYS A 458 -4.55 -34.03 43.62
C LYS A 458 -4.02 -35.03 44.63
N LEU A 459 -3.01 -34.66 45.42
CA LEU A 459 -2.45 -35.50 46.48
C LEU A 459 -3.51 -35.88 47.53
N LYS A 460 -4.35 -34.92 47.96
CA LYS A 460 -5.43 -35.19 48.91
C LYS A 460 -6.48 -36.15 48.35
N LYS A 461 -6.84 -36.02 47.08
CA LYS A 461 -7.77 -36.93 46.40
C LYS A 461 -7.19 -38.34 46.30
N GLU A 462 -5.97 -38.48 45.83
CA GLU A 462 -5.27 -39.77 45.71
C GLU A 462 -5.21 -40.49 47.07
N TYR A 463 -4.85 -39.76 48.13
CA TYR A 463 -4.86 -40.29 49.50
C TYR A 463 -6.25 -40.77 49.94
N LEU A 464 -7.30 -39.97 49.73
CA LEU A 464 -8.66 -40.32 50.13
C LEU A 464 -9.21 -41.49 49.31
N ILE A 465 -8.98 -41.52 48.00
CA ILE A 465 -9.36 -42.63 47.11
C ILE A 465 -8.68 -43.91 47.58
N LYS A 466 -7.36 -43.88 47.81
CA LYS A 466 -6.60 -45.03 48.35
C LYS A 466 -7.16 -45.50 49.68
N LYS A 467 -7.44 -44.58 50.62
CA LYS A 467 -8.03 -44.88 51.92
C LYS A 467 -9.41 -45.56 51.81
N TYR A 468 -10.28 -45.08 50.91
CA TYR A 468 -11.61 -45.65 50.74
C TYR A 468 -11.60 -46.97 49.95
N ASN A 469 -10.69 -47.13 48.99
CA ASN A 469 -10.47 -48.40 48.30
C ASN A 469 -9.96 -49.49 49.26
N LEU A 470 -9.02 -49.16 50.15
CA LEU A 470 -8.56 -50.08 51.21
C LEU A 470 -9.70 -50.47 52.17
N LYS A 471 -10.54 -49.51 52.57
CA LYS A 471 -11.73 -49.80 53.40
C LYS A 471 -12.78 -50.65 52.66
N TYR A 472 -12.89 -50.49 51.35
CA TYR A 472 -13.75 -51.33 50.53
C TYR A 472 -13.20 -52.76 50.47
N GLN A 473 -11.90 -52.93 50.22
CA GLN A 473 -11.24 -54.25 50.22
C GLN A 473 -11.40 -54.98 51.55
N SER A 474 -11.36 -54.28 52.68
CA SER A 474 -11.49 -54.92 54.00
C SER A 474 -12.93 -55.18 54.46
N THR A 475 -13.92 -54.47 53.92
CA THR A 475 -15.32 -54.57 54.41
C THR A 475 -16.34 -55.00 53.36
N HIS A 476 -15.97 -55.01 52.08
CA HIS A 476 -16.85 -55.25 50.92
C HIS A 476 -18.12 -54.36 50.86
N LYS A 477 -18.19 -53.26 51.64
CA LYS A 477 -19.36 -52.37 51.66
C LYS A 477 -19.33 -51.37 50.50
N LYS A 478 -20.30 -51.48 49.57
CA LYS A 478 -20.48 -50.58 48.40
C LYS A 478 -20.44 -49.08 48.72
N LYS A 479 -20.81 -48.67 49.94
CA LYS A 479 -20.74 -47.26 50.39
C LYS A 479 -19.34 -46.64 50.27
N TRP A 480 -18.26 -47.42 50.42
CA TRP A 480 -16.89 -46.92 50.35
C TRP A 480 -16.41 -46.74 48.91
N GLN A 481 -16.81 -47.63 48.01
CA GLN A 481 -16.58 -47.50 46.58
C GLN A 481 -17.30 -46.27 46.01
N LYS A 482 -18.56 -46.03 46.42
CA LYS A 482 -19.31 -44.82 46.05
C LYS A 482 -18.61 -43.54 46.50
N LYS A 483 -18.07 -43.50 47.72
CA LYS A 483 -17.30 -42.35 48.24
C LYS A 483 -15.98 -42.11 47.50
N ALA A 484 -15.27 -43.16 47.08
CA ALA A 484 -14.05 -43.02 46.28
C ALA A 484 -14.36 -42.39 44.91
N PHE A 485 -15.43 -42.85 44.25
CA PHE A 485 -15.90 -42.33 42.97
C PHE A 485 -16.40 -40.88 43.05
N GLU A 486 -17.11 -40.51 44.12
CA GLU A 486 -17.56 -39.14 44.36
C GLU A 486 -16.38 -38.16 44.52
N ILE A 487 -15.30 -38.58 45.17
CA ILE A 487 -14.10 -37.75 45.37
C ILE A 487 -13.33 -37.54 44.06
N ASP A 488 -13.28 -38.57 43.22
CA ASP A 488 -12.62 -38.50 41.91
C ASP A 488 -13.28 -37.43 41.03
N LYS A 489 -14.62 -37.33 41.07
CA LYS A 489 -15.42 -36.36 40.31
C LYS A 489 -15.32 -34.90 40.72
N ILE A 490 -14.73 -34.56 41.87
CA ILE A 490 -14.67 -33.16 42.34
C ILE A 490 -13.81 -32.31 41.39
N PRO A 491 -14.32 -31.27 40.72
CA PRO A 491 -13.50 -30.49 39.79
C PRO A 491 -12.40 -29.71 40.53
N TYR A 492 -11.26 -29.51 39.86
CA TYR A 492 -10.21 -28.60 40.34
C TYR A 492 -10.74 -27.16 40.40
N PRO A 493 -10.21 -26.30 41.31
CA PRO A 493 -10.71 -24.94 41.45
C PRO A 493 -10.52 -24.17 40.14
N ALA A 494 -11.41 -23.23 39.81
CA ALA A 494 -11.26 -22.37 38.63
C ALA A 494 -10.43 -21.11 38.95
N LYS A 495 -9.77 -20.53 37.94
CA LYS A 495 -9.13 -19.20 38.05
C LYS A 495 -10.17 -18.14 38.44
N LYS A 496 -9.92 -17.41 39.54
CA LYS A 496 -10.83 -16.39 40.12
C LYS A 496 -10.59 -14.97 39.57
N GLY A 497 -11.55 -14.08 39.81
CA GLY A 497 -11.80 -12.78 39.13
C GLY A 497 -10.60 -11.92 38.75
N LEU A 498 -9.63 -11.67 39.64
CA LEU A 498 -8.46 -10.84 39.33
C LEU A 498 -7.59 -11.40 38.20
N ALA A 499 -7.41 -12.73 38.14
CA ALA A 499 -6.67 -13.38 37.07
C ALA A 499 -7.40 -13.26 35.72
N ARG A 500 -8.75 -13.34 35.70
CA ARG A 500 -9.54 -13.17 34.48
C ARG A 500 -9.49 -11.72 33.96
N ILE A 501 -9.48 -10.75 34.86
CA ILE A 501 -9.35 -9.32 34.51
C ILE A 501 -7.95 -9.07 33.94
N ALA A 502 -6.91 -9.57 34.61
CA ALA A 502 -5.53 -9.47 34.14
C ALA A 502 -5.33 -10.15 32.78
N GLU A 503 -5.92 -11.33 32.54
CA GLU A 503 -5.86 -12.05 31.26
C GLU A 503 -6.56 -11.27 30.13
N ARG A 504 -7.73 -10.68 30.40
CA ARG A 504 -8.42 -9.81 29.43
C ARG A 504 -7.60 -8.57 29.09
N PHE A 505 -6.99 -7.95 30.11
CA PHE A 505 -6.20 -6.74 29.95
C PHE A 505 -4.89 -7.01 29.19
N THR A 506 -4.14 -8.03 29.57
CA THR A 506 -2.92 -8.47 28.88
C THR A 506 -3.21 -8.86 27.43
N GLY A 507 -4.29 -9.61 27.17
CA GLY A 507 -4.74 -9.90 25.81
C GLY A 507 -5.15 -8.66 25.00
N TRP A 508 -5.72 -7.63 25.64
CA TRP A 508 -5.97 -6.34 24.99
C TRP A 508 -4.67 -5.59 24.68
N CYS A 509 -3.70 -5.59 25.60
CA CYS A 509 -2.37 -5.00 25.40
C CYS A 509 -1.65 -5.66 24.23
N GLU A 510 -1.66 -6.99 24.15
CA GLU A 510 -1.02 -7.76 23.07
C GLU A 510 -1.66 -7.49 21.72
N ARG A 511 -3.00 -7.51 21.64
CA ARG A 511 -3.72 -7.12 20.41
C ARG A 511 -3.38 -5.69 19.98
N THR A 512 -3.26 -4.77 20.94
CA THR A 512 -2.93 -3.37 20.66
C THR A 512 -1.48 -3.22 20.20
N ILE A 513 -0.53 -3.91 20.82
CA ILE A 513 0.87 -3.97 20.37
C ILE A 513 0.95 -4.53 18.95
N GLN A 514 0.23 -5.61 18.66
CA GLN A 514 0.22 -6.22 17.33
C GLN A 514 -0.35 -5.27 16.27
N LYS A 515 -1.46 -4.58 16.58
CA LYS A 515 -2.00 -3.52 15.71
C LYS A 515 -0.99 -2.38 15.49
N ASN A 516 -0.27 -1.98 16.53
CA ASN A 516 0.75 -0.94 16.42
C ASN A 516 1.95 -1.38 15.56
N LYS A 517 2.37 -2.64 15.65
CA LYS A 517 3.46 -3.20 14.83
C LYS A 517 3.15 -3.14 13.33
N ASN A 518 1.87 -3.32 12.95
CA ASN A 518 1.41 -3.21 11.57
C ASN A 518 1.57 -1.78 11.01
N ASN A 519 1.57 -0.75 11.86
CA ASN A 519 1.85 0.64 11.48
C ASN A 519 3.36 0.96 11.45
N GLY A 520 4.20 -0.05 11.19
CA GLY A 520 5.66 0.07 11.13
C GLY A 520 6.19 0.73 9.87
N TRP A 521 7.51 0.74 9.77
CA TRP A 521 8.27 1.30 8.66
C TRP A 521 9.09 0.21 7.98
N ILE A 522 9.43 0.42 6.72
CA ILE A 522 10.38 -0.39 5.97
C ILE A 522 11.45 0.55 5.45
N GLU A 523 12.70 0.21 5.71
CA GLU A 523 13.85 0.83 5.09
C GLU A 523 14.36 -0.12 4.00
N MET A 524 14.62 0.41 2.81
CA MET A 524 15.23 -0.33 1.71
C MET A 524 16.43 0.42 1.19
N LYS A 525 17.51 -0.32 0.97
CA LYS A 525 18.69 0.21 0.29
C LYS A 525 18.59 -0.20 -1.18
N ILE A 526 18.56 0.80 -2.06
CA ILE A 526 18.43 0.60 -3.49
C ILE A 526 19.67 1.15 -4.19
N SER A 527 20.08 0.47 -5.25
CA SER A 527 21.15 0.86 -6.13
C SER A 527 20.56 1.18 -7.50
N LEU A 528 20.85 2.36 -8.00
CA LEU A 528 20.32 2.92 -9.24
C LEU A 528 21.41 2.87 -10.31
N SER A 529 21.12 2.37 -11.50
CA SER A 529 22.10 2.30 -12.58
C SER A 529 21.46 2.38 -13.96
N LYS A 530 22.26 2.75 -14.97
CA LYS A 530 21.82 2.72 -16.39
C LYS A 530 21.90 1.34 -17.03
N SER A 531 22.60 0.40 -16.41
CA SER A 531 22.82 -0.93 -16.97
C SER A 531 22.59 -2.01 -15.93
N ALA A 532 22.03 -3.13 -16.37
CA ALA A 532 21.79 -4.30 -15.51
C ALA A 532 23.05 -4.86 -14.82
N GLN A 533 24.25 -4.51 -15.32
CA GLN A 533 25.54 -4.96 -14.80
C GLN A 533 26.21 -3.92 -13.87
N GLY A 534 25.77 -2.67 -13.88
CA GLY A 534 26.32 -1.63 -13.01
C GLY A 534 25.62 -1.63 -11.66
N GLN A 535 26.37 -1.81 -10.58
CA GLN A 535 25.93 -1.41 -9.24
C GLN A 535 26.41 0.03 -8.98
N GLY A 536 25.55 0.86 -8.39
CA GLY A 536 25.91 2.21 -7.99
C GLY A 536 27.13 2.22 -7.06
N SER A 537 28.05 3.16 -7.26
CA SER A 537 29.33 3.18 -6.54
C SER A 537 29.31 4.06 -5.29
N ASN A 538 28.42 5.06 -5.24
CA ASN A 538 28.40 6.08 -4.19
C ASN A 538 27.07 6.12 -3.44
N GLU A 539 27.14 6.11 -2.11
CA GLU A 539 25.97 6.24 -1.24
C GLU A 539 25.62 7.73 -1.02
N TYR A 540 24.38 8.08 -1.33
CA TYR A 540 23.85 9.43 -1.16
C TYR A 540 22.63 9.44 -0.26
N THR A 541 22.45 10.53 0.49
CA THR A 541 21.20 10.81 1.19
C THR A 541 20.13 11.30 0.21
N LEU A 542 18.86 11.04 0.51
CA LEU A 542 17.74 11.52 -0.32
C LEU A 542 17.76 13.05 -0.49
N LYS A 543 18.16 13.80 0.55
CA LYS A 543 18.30 15.27 0.49
C LYS A 543 19.37 15.69 -0.53
N GLN A 544 20.49 14.97 -0.64
CA GLN A 544 21.54 15.28 -1.60
C GLN A 544 21.09 15.04 -3.04
N ILE A 545 20.35 13.96 -3.29
CA ILE A 545 19.83 13.63 -4.63
C ILE A 545 18.72 14.59 -5.06
N LEU A 546 17.86 14.99 -4.12
CA LEU A 546 16.78 15.94 -4.43
C LEU A 546 17.30 17.36 -4.69
N ASN A 547 18.36 17.78 -3.98
CA ASN A 547 18.86 19.16 -4.04
C ASN A 547 19.92 19.40 -5.13
N LYS A 548 20.52 18.35 -5.68
CA LYS A 548 21.50 18.50 -6.76
C LYS A 548 20.91 17.97 -8.06
N ASP A 549 21.28 18.58 -9.18
CA ASP A 549 21.18 17.96 -10.51
C ASP A 549 22.26 16.89 -10.69
N LEU A 550 22.42 16.04 -9.67
CA LEU A 550 23.26 14.86 -9.79
C LEU A 550 22.59 13.91 -10.75
N ASN A 551 23.36 13.43 -11.71
CA ASN A 551 22.96 12.29 -12.53
C ASN A 551 22.73 11.12 -11.57
N VAL A 552 21.47 10.75 -11.36
CA VAL A 552 21.01 9.72 -10.41
C VAL A 552 21.50 8.31 -10.80
N ASN A 553 21.94 8.21 -12.04
CA ASN A 553 22.56 7.06 -12.68
C ASN A 553 23.87 6.69 -11.95
N ASN A 554 23.86 5.60 -11.18
CA ASN A 554 24.95 5.06 -10.34
C ASN A 554 24.99 5.57 -8.88
N ALA A 555 23.81 5.75 -8.27
CA ALA A 555 23.67 6.12 -6.87
C ALA A 555 23.11 4.97 -6.02
N ILE A 556 23.61 4.85 -4.78
CA ILE A 556 23.00 4.03 -3.74
C ILE A 556 22.21 4.96 -2.82
N VAL A 557 20.95 4.62 -2.59
CA VAL A 557 20.00 5.46 -1.83
C VAL A 557 19.21 4.61 -0.86
N LYS A 558 19.01 5.16 0.34
CA LYS A 558 18.09 4.58 1.32
C LYS A 558 16.71 5.20 1.16
N ILE A 559 15.71 4.36 0.95
CA ILE A 559 14.30 4.73 0.87
C ILE A 559 13.58 4.21 2.12
N VAL A 560 12.61 4.99 2.60
CA VAL A 560 11.82 4.68 3.79
C VAL A 560 10.34 4.85 3.47
N PHE A 561 9.52 3.87 3.83
CA PHE A 561 8.07 3.94 3.66
C PHE A 561 7.33 3.21 4.78
N LYS A 562 6.01 3.39 4.87
CA LYS A 562 5.24 2.67 5.89
C LYS A 562 4.91 1.28 5.41
N ARG A 563 4.83 0.33 6.34
CA ARG A 563 4.42 -1.05 6.04
C ARG A 563 3.04 -1.10 5.38
N VAL A 564 2.10 -0.26 5.81
CA VAL A 564 0.75 -0.19 5.22
C VAL A 564 0.73 0.27 3.76
N ASP A 565 1.81 0.91 3.27
CA ASP A 565 1.92 1.35 1.88
C ASP A 565 2.29 0.17 0.94
N SER A 566 2.47 -1.06 1.46
CA SER A 566 2.98 -2.21 0.71
C SER A 566 2.51 -3.59 1.22
N HIS A 567 2.47 -3.79 2.53
CA HIS A 567 1.97 -4.98 3.21
C HIS A 567 0.46 -4.86 3.47
N GLY A 568 -0.30 -5.90 3.10
CA GLY A 568 -1.75 -5.95 3.22
C GLY A 568 -2.51 -5.72 1.91
N LEU A 569 -1.80 -5.47 0.81
CA LEU A 569 -2.38 -5.28 -0.53
C LEU A 569 -2.54 -6.59 -1.32
N TYR A 570 -2.07 -7.74 -0.80
CA TYR A 570 -2.45 -9.04 -1.38
C TYR A 570 -3.79 -9.43 -0.77
N ASP A 571 -4.81 -9.60 -1.62
CA ASP A 571 -6.07 -10.13 -1.15
C ASP A 571 -5.97 -11.65 -0.96
N THR A 572 -5.61 -12.06 0.25
CA THR A 572 -5.56 -13.47 0.64
C THR A 572 -6.94 -14.14 0.61
N HIS A 573 -8.04 -13.39 0.71
CA HIS A 573 -9.39 -13.92 0.60
C HIS A 573 -9.76 -14.16 -0.87
N TYR A 574 -9.43 -13.24 -1.76
CA TYR A 574 -9.54 -13.46 -3.20
C TYR A 574 -8.66 -14.63 -3.65
N LEU A 575 -7.40 -14.74 -3.21
CA LEU A 575 -6.56 -15.89 -3.55
C LEU A 575 -7.15 -17.21 -3.01
N LYS A 576 -7.76 -17.18 -1.81
CA LYS A 576 -8.47 -18.34 -1.25
C LYS A 576 -9.76 -18.67 -2.00
N ALA A 577 -10.51 -17.67 -2.43
CA ALA A 577 -11.73 -17.81 -3.21
C ALA A 577 -11.45 -18.22 -4.66
N LEU A 578 -10.37 -17.72 -5.26
CA LEU A 578 -9.86 -18.11 -6.57
C LEU A 578 -9.34 -19.54 -6.51
N LYS A 579 -8.58 -19.92 -5.48
CA LYS A 579 -8.22 -21.32 -5.23
C LYS A 579 -9.48 -22.19 -5.10
N LYS A 580 -10.46 -21.77 -4.31
CA LYS A 580 -11.72 -22.51 -4.12
C LYS A 580 -12.50 -22.65 -5.43
N ASN A 581 -12.68 -21.57 -6.18
CA ASN A 581 -13.33 -21.57 -7.49
C ASN A 581 -12.55 -22.37 -8.53
N LEU A 582 -11.21 -22.34 -8.52
CA LEU A 582 -10.39 -23.15 -9.42
C LEU A 582 -10.47 -24.63 -9.05
N VAL A 583 -10.55 -24.96 -7.76
CA VAL A 583 -10.79 -26.33 -7.27
C VAL A 583 -12.20 -26.81 -7.61
N GLU A 584 -13.21 -25.94 -7.51
CA GLU A 584 -14.60 -26.25 -7.86
C GLU A 584 -14.83 -26.34 -9.38
N LYS A 585 -14.05 -25.60 -10.18
CA LYS A 585 -14.11 -25.61 -11.65
C LYS A 585 -13.14 -26.60 -12.30
N SER A 586 -12.13 -27.09 -11.58
CA SER A 586 -11.26 -28.13 -12.08
C SER A 586 -11.98 -29.47 -11.95
N GLU A 587 -12.21 -30.17 -13.07
CA GLU A 587 -12.59 -31.59 -13.09
C GLU A 587 -11.49 -32.50 -12.51
N VAL A 588 -10.33 -31.92 -12.20
CA VAL A 588 -9.22 -32.59 -11.53
C VAL A 588 -9.61 -32.94 -10.08
N ASN A 589 -9.96 -34.20 -9.87
CA ASN A 589 -10.08 -34.75 -8.53
C ASN A 589 -8.70 -34.77 -7.86
N PHE A 590 -8.40 -33.79 -7.00
CA PHE A 590 -7.11 -33.68 -6.32
C PHE A 590 -6.75 -34.88 -5.43
N TYR A 591 -7.70 -35.78 -5.13
CA TYR A 591 -7.39 -37.07 -4.51
C TYR A 591 -6.63 -38.03 -5.45
N ASN A 592 -6.82 -37.87 -6.76
CA ASN A 592 -6.18 -38.69 -7.80
C ASN A 592 -4.99 -37.96 -8.46
N ALA A 593 -4.78 -36.69 -8.17
CA ALA A 593 -3.59 -35.98 -8.61
C ALA A 593 -2.37 -36.58 -7.91
N LYS A 594 -1.40 -37.13 -8.67
CA LYS A 594 -0.13 -37.61 -8.12
C LYS A 594 0.49 -36.49 -7.28
N ILE A 595 0.49 -36.70 -5.97
CA ILE A 595 1.14 -35.81 -5.02
C ILE A 595 2.65 -36.02 -5.22
N TRP A 596 3.39 -34.93 -5.32
CA TRP A 596 4.85 -34.99 -5.41
C TRP A 596 5.37 -35.76 -4.20
N ASP A 597 6.30 -36.69 -4.45
CA ASP A 597 6.97 -37.42 -3.38
C ASP A 597 7.57 -36.41 -2.37
N THR A 598 7.57 -36.74 -1.08
CA THR A 598 7.99 -35.81 -0.02
C THR A 598 9.43 -35.32 -0.19
N ASP A 599 10.22 -36.07 -0.93
CA ASP A 599 11.62 -35.76 -1.24
C ASP A 599 11.78 -34.85 -2.48
N MET A 600 10.68 -34.45 -3.13
CA MET A 600 10.64 -33.66 -4.37
C MET A 600 11.53 -34.22 -5.50
N VAL A 601 11.75 -35.54 -5.50
CA VAL A 601 12.50 -36.21 -6.56
C VAL A 601 11.55 -36.53 -7.70
N LEU A 602 11.86 -35.97 -8.87
CA LEU A 602 11.08 -36.20 -10.08
C LEU A 602 11.43 -37.58 -10.66
N LYS A 603 10.46 -38.50 -10.71
CA LYS A 603 10.67 -39.85 -11.25
C LYS A 603 10.37 -39.91 -12.74
N LYS A 604 10.85 -40.97 -13.40
CA LYS A 604 10.61 -41.18 -14.83
C LYS A 604 9.11 -41.24 -15.15
N GLU A 605 8.30 -41.89 -14.32
CA GLU A 605 6.85 -42.00 -14.54
C GLU A 605 6.14 -40.64 -14.44
N ASP A 606 6.61 -39.75 -13.56
CA ASP A 606 6.05 -38.41 -13.41
C ASP A 606 6.39 -37.55 -14.63
N SER A 607 7.56 -37.76 -15.22
CA SER A 607 7.99 -37.09 -16.44
C SER A 607 7.16 -37.48 -17.67
N ILE A 608 6.71 -38.74 -17.75
CA ILE A 608 5.82 -39.24 -18.80
C ILE A 608 4.43 -38.61 -18.66
N TYR A 609 3.93 -38.47 -17.42
CA TYR A 609 2.64 -37.82 -17.11
C TYR A 609 2.63 -36.31 -17.43
N ILE A 610 3.71 -35.58 -17.15
CA ILE A 610 3.80 -34.12 -17.35
C ILE A 610 3.89 -33.74 -18.84
N ASP A 611 4.32 -34.68 -19.70
CA ASP A 611 4.38 -34.54 -21.16
C ASP A 611 5.20 -33.34 -21.66
N TYR A 612 6.27 -32.97 -20.95
CA TYR A 612 7.18 -31.90 -21.37
C TYR A 612 8.30 -32.45 -22.26
N LYS A 613 8.42 -31.94 -23.49
CA LYS A 613 9.39 -32.41 -24.50
C LYS A 613 10.86 -32.39 -24.05
N ASN A 614 11.21 -31.50 -23.13
CA ASN A 614 12.57 -31.42 -22.58
C ASN A 614 12.87 -32.51 -21.54
N MET A 615 11.84 -33.08 -20.90
CA MET A 615 11.99 -34.16 -19.93
C MET A 615 12.35 -35.49 -20.61
N ASP A 616 11.93 -35.70 -21.86
CA ASP A 616 12.21 -36.94 -22.60
C ASP A 616 13.69 -37.22 -22.76
N LYS A 617 14.47 -36.17 -23.02
CA LYS A 617 15.93 -36.26 -23.14
C LYS A 617 16.61 -36.52 -21.80
N PHE A 618 16.00 -36.04 -20.71
CA PHE A 618 16.57 -36.15 -19.37
C PHE A 618 16.29 -37.53 -18.75
N PHE A 619 15.10 -38.08 -18.99
CA PHE A 619 14.66 -39.37 -18.45
C PHE A 619 14.72 -40.53 -19.45
N ASN A 620 15.18 -40.29 -20.69
CA ASN A 620 15.14 -41.25 -21.79
C ASN A 620 13.74 -41.89 -21.95
N ASN A 621 12.71 -41.03 -22.02
CA ASN A 621 11.36 -41.50 -22.29
C ASN A 621 11.24 -41.89 -23.76
N THR A 622 10.72 -43.08 -24.01
CA THR A 622 10.47 -43.56 -25.37
C THR A 622 9.09 -43.10 -25.84
N ARG A 623 8.91 -43.08 -27.17
CA ARG A 623 7.62 -42.74 -27.78
C ARG A 623 6.53 -43.78 -27.46
N GLU A 624 6.93 -45.04 -27.26
CA GLU A 624 6.05 -46.15 -26.88
C GLU A 624 5.55 -46.03 -25.44
N GLU A 625 6.43 -45.68 -24.49
CA GLU A 625 6.06 -45.43 -23.08
C GLU A 625 5.00 -44.31 -22.95
N ARG A 626 5.12 -43.25 -23.77
CA ARG A 626 4.10 -42.19 -23.83
C ARG A 626 2.80 -42.68 -24.42
N PHE A 627 2.88 -43.41 -25.55
CA PHE A 627 1.69 -43.91 -26.22
C PHE A 627 0.90 -44.86 -25.32
N GLN A 628 1.57 -45.75 -24.60
CA GLN A 628 0.94 -46.64 -23.62
C GLN A 628 0.26 -45.84 -22.51
N HIS A 629 0.94 -44.85 -21.91
CA HIS A 629 0.33 -44.04 -20.85
C HIS A 629 -0.86 -43.22 -21.37
N SER A 630 -0.77 -42.59 -22.54
CA SER A 630 -1.89 -41.86 -23.14
C SER A 630 -3.07 -42.80 -23.42
N TYR A 631 -2.79 -44.00 -23.91
CA TYR A 631 -3.81 -45.00 -24.21
C TYR A 631 -4.51 -45.51 -22.93
N GLU A 632 -3.76 -45.81 -21.87
CA GLU A 632 -4.29 -46.25 -20.57
C GLU A 632 -5.16 -45.18 -19.90
N VAL A 633 -4.75 -43.91 -19.93
CA VAL A 633 -5.54 -42.79 -19.39
C VAL A 633 -6.84 -42.61 -20.16
N THR A 634 -6.79 -42.68 -21.50
CA THR A 634 -8.00 -42.54 -22.33
C THR A 634 -8.97 -43.70 -22.12
N TYR A 635 -8.44 -44.92 -21.95
CA TYR A 635 -9.24 -46.13 -21.72
C TYR A 635 -9.87 -46.20 -20.32
N GLU A 636 -9.22 -45.62 -19.30
CA GLU A 636 -9.81 -45.47 -17.96
C GLU A 636 -10.89 -44.37 -17.90
N ASP A 637 -10.74 -43.28 -18.66
CA ASP A 637 -11.74 -42.22 -18.74
C ASP A 637 -12.98 -42.63 -19.55
N GLU A 638 -12.86 -43.54 -20.53
CA GLU A 638 -14.01 -44.15 -21.21
C GLU A 638 -14.77 -45.17 -20.34
N LYS A 639 -14.15 -45.67 -19.26
CA LYS A 639 -14.78 -46.59 -18.29
C LYS A 639 -15.46 -45.91 -17.10
N LYS A 640 -15.18 -44.63 -16.85
CA LYS A 640 -15.79 -43.82 -15.78
C LYS A 640 -16.96 -43.01 -16.31
#